data_AF-A0A934Z8Z2-F1
#
_entry.id   AF-A0A934Z8Z2-F1
#
_cell.length_a   1.000
_cell.length_b   1.000
_cell.length_c   1.000
_cell.angle_alpha   90.00
_cell.angle_beta   90.00
_cell.angle_gamma   90.00
#
_symmetry.space_group_name_H-M   'P 1'
#
loop_
_entity.id
_entity.type
_entity.pdbx_description
1 polymer ?
#
loop_
_entity_poly.entity_id
_entity_poly.type
_entity_poly.pdbx_seq_one_letter_code
_entity_poly.pdbx_strand_id
1 'polypeptide(L)'
;MTRRVWLAFAGLAAGMVMAFAIEGESVSTRSATLDTATELSAGVLDRVAVTSDGTVVLGEELDRVAPPEPVGSVWSLLDLGDGAVLAGTGVEGRVYRIENGRATRWAETGAVVVTSLARGEDGSIYAGTLPDGRVYRLVPPRGEQLQAPVLVAELPDVQHVWSVAWDARRHVLLCATGPDGKLFSVDPRRPAATAATVLFDSEEPHLYSMALRDDGEVIVGAGGGHAVVYGLGVNGRPRVIARLGGDEVKGLAVAGEDVVAIANEFSEAPEPPRRTVAQSRTPTAGGPTAARARPGRGNLYRIRPSGLAERVYATADSHLSAVQWDARRREIWLGLGVGGRVLAVGVDRTVRVVHDVDESGVTALSLTGRARVFGTADTAAFYRVLDRAPTGATWNSKVIDAGSPARWGAVRSRGVGAFSWESRAGNAEHPDATWSAWEPLEGGVTVRSPSSRYVQVRARFPTGADAVLRAVTVFYLPENQRAVVTELSASQPETKAGETRAQVLKLAWKVENPDNDGLRYRLYFRGDGDQTWRGLLRNQEWLTATSYEWSTEGLAEGWYRVEVDASDESANPDDAVTRDVRVSEPVLVDNTPPTVTARVEGDRVRGEVEDGASVVLRVEVSVDGGEWRALRADDGVLDERREGFAGAVPAAGVRAGEHVLSVRAADEAGNVGTAGVRYRR
;
A
#
# COMPACT_ATOMS: atom_id res chain seq x y z
N MET A 1 23.81 -61.67 -13.97
CA MET A 1 22.36 -61.68 -13.71
C MET A 1 22.03 -60.59 -12.71
N THR A 2 21.40 -59.50 -13.15
CA THR A 2 20.25 -58.82 -12.50
C THR A 2 19.95 -57.55 -13.29
N ARG A 3 18.72 -57.50 -13.83
CA ARG A 3 18.21 -56.51 -14.78
C ARG A 3 17.79 -55.23 -14.05
N ARG A 4 18.11 -54.08 -14.65
CA ARG A 4 17.48 -52.78 -14.38
C ARG A 4 16.04 -52.81 -14.91
N VAL A 5 15.09 -52.34 -14.10
CA VAL A 5 13.72 -52.01 -14.53
C VAL A 5 13.50 -50.54 -14.22
N TRP A 6 13.19 -49.78 -15.27
CA TRP A 6 12.66 -48.42 -15.19
C TRP A 6 11.15 -48.51 -14.98
N LEU A 7 10.61 -47.71 -14.04
CA LEU A 7 9.17 -47.47 -13.92
C LEU A 7 8.93 -45.97 -13.90
N ALA A 8 8.23 -45.51 -14.92
CA ALA A 8 7.79 -44.14 -15.13
C ALA A 8 6.66 -43.78 -14.17
N PHE A 9 6.76 -42.64 -13.49
CA PHE A 9 5.65 -42.02 -12.77
C PHE A 9 4.96 -41.04 -13.71
N ALA A 10 3.77 -41.41 -14.18
CA ALA A 10 2.82 -40.50 -14.82
C ALA A 10 1.98 -39.81 -13.73
N GLY A 11 1.91 -38.49 -13.79
CA GLY A 11 1.23 -37.63 -12.82
C GLY A 11 -0.28 -37.77 -12.82
N LEU A 12 -0.87 -37.60 -11.64
CA LEU A 12 -2.31 -37.43 -11.43
C LEU A 12 -2.47 -36.12 -10.64
N ALA A 13 -2.72 -35.04 -11.36
CA ALA A 13 -3.13 -33.76 -10.78
C ALA A 13 -4.64 -33.81 -10.53
N ALA A 14 -5.03 -34.03 -9.29
CA ALA A 14 -6.41 -33.86 -8.85
C ALA A 14 -6.67 -32.35 -8.64
N GLY A 15 -7.34 -31.72 -9.61
CA GLY A 15 -7.81 -30.36 -9.50
C GLY A 15 -8.96 -30.27 -8.51
N MET A 16 -8.70 -29.71 -7.33
CA MET A 16 -9.71 -29.34 -6.35
C MET A 16 -10.34 -28.01 -6.79
N VAL A 17 -11.48 -28.07 -7.49
CA VAL A 17 -12.30 -26.88 -7.77
C VAL A 17 -13.10 -26.59 -6.51
N MET A 18 -12.61 -25.68 -5.68
CA MET A 18 -13.40 -25.02 -4.64
C MET A 18 -14.37 -24.06 -5.35
N ALA A 19 -15.63 -24.48 -5.50
CA ALA A 19 -16.71 -23.58 -5.85
C ALA A 19 -16.95 -22.65 -4.66
N PHE A 20 -16.42 -21.43 -4.71
CA PHE A 20 -16.89 -20.35 -3.85
C PHE A 20 -18.28 -19.96 -4.35
N ALA A 21 -19.31 -20.27 -3.58
CA ALA A 21 -20.59 -19.59 -3.72
C ALA A 21 -20.35 -18.13 -3.32
N ILE A 22 -20.33 -17.23 -4.30
CA ILE A 22 -20.35 -15.79 -4.05
C ILE A 22 -21.79 -15.48 -3.66
N GLU A 23 -22.06 -15.36 -2.37
CA GLU A 23 -23.31 -14.79 -1.87
C GLU A 23 -23.36 -13.33 -2.32
N GLY A 24 -24.34 -12.97 -3.15
CA GLY A 24 -24.52 -11.60 -3.64
C GLY A 24 -24.81 -10.65 -2.49
N GLU A 25 -24.01 -9.58 -2.35
CA GLU A 25 -24.21 -8.56 -1.32
C GLU A 25 -25.38 -7.66 -1.74
N SER A 26 -26.52 -7.78 -1.05
CA SER A 26 -27.58 -6.76 -1.09
C SER A 26 -27.03 -5.36 -0.82
N VAL A 27 -27.71 -4.30 -1.30
CA VAL A 27 -27.50 -2.92 -0.82
C VAL A 27 -27.97 -2.82 0.63
N SER A 28 -27.13 -3.37 1.49
CA SER A 28 -27.29 -3.47 2.92
C SER A 28 -26.41 -2.43 3.57
N THR A 29 -26.72 -2.10 4.82
CA THR A 29 -25.84 -1.24 5.59
C THR A 29 -24.47 -1.92 5.73
N ARG A 30 -23.43 -1.27 5.20
CA ARG A 30 -22.04 -1.69 5.33
C ARG A 30 -21.38 -0.97 6.48
N SER A 31 -20.20 -1.43 6.88
CA SER A 31 -19.40 -0.77 7.91
C SER A 31 -17.91 -0.84 7.61
N ALA A 32 -17.21 0.26 7.87
CA ALA A 32 -15.75 0.29 7.89
C ALA A 32 -15.28 0.35 9.35
N THR A 33 -14.47 -0.63 9.77
CA THR A 33 -13.89 -0.67 11.12
C THR A 33 -12.39 -0.38 11.06
N LEU A 34 -11.93 0.50 11.94
CA LEU A 34 -10.53 0.82 12.18
C LEU A 34 -10.19 0.33 13.59
N ASP A 35 -9.52 -0.81 13.71
CA ASP A 35 -9.24 -1.45 15.01
C ASP A 35 -7.82 -2.04 15.13
N THR A 36 -6.98 -1.78 14.13
CA THR A 36 -5.57 -2.16 14.12
C THR A 36 -4.65 -0.96 14.33
N ALA A 37 -3.43 -1.20 14.86
CA ALA A 37 -2.42 -0.16 15.02
C ALA A 37 -2.09 0.54 13.69
N THR A 38 -2.04 -0.21 12.59
CA THR A 38 -1.78 0.31 11.23
C THR A 38 -2.87 1.29 10.79
N GLU A 39 -4.13 0.92 10.97
CA GLU A 39 -5.26 1.76 10.54
C GLU A 39 -5.42 3.01 11.40
N LEU A 40 -5.23 2.87 12.71
CA LEU A 40 -5.33 3.99 13.65
C LEU A 40 -4.16 4.96 13.50
N SER A 41 -2.95 4.46 13.18
CA SER A 41 -1.74 5.29 12.95
C SER A 41 -1.69 5.91 11.55
N ALA A 42 -2.51 5.45 10.61
CA ALA A 42 -2.67 6.07 9.29
C ALA A 42 -3.51 7.35 9.34
N GLY A 43 -4.14 7.63 10.48
CA GLY A 43 -4.81 8.89 10.77
C GLY A 43 -3.85 10.03 11.11
N VAL A 44 -4.41 11.20 11.40
CA VAL A 44 -3.65 12.35 11.94
C VAL A 44 -3.73 12.30 13.47
N LEU A 45 -2.56 12.33 14.11
CA LEU A 45 -2.40 12.27 15.56
C LEU A 45 -2.06 13.67 16.09
N ASP A 46 -2.98 14.34 16.79
CA ASP A 46 -2.70 15.61 17.48
C ASP A 46 -2.79 15.40 18.98
N ARG A 47 -1.64 15.43 19.66
CA ARG A 47 -1.50 15.19 21.11
C ARG A 47 -2.11 13.86 21.58
N VAL A 48 -2.15 12.88 20.68
CA VAL A 48 -2.48 11.47 20.93
C VAL A 48 -1.33 10.59 20.45
N ALA A 49 -1.30 9.36 20.93
CA ALA A 49 -0.31 8.35 20.59
C ALA A 49 -1.01 7.04 20.22
N VAL A 50 -0.47 6.29 19.26
CA VAL A 50 -0.96 4.93 18.92
C VAL A 50 0.04 3.90 19.40
N THR A 51 -0.43 2.92 20.16
CA THR A 51 0.30 1.76 20.63
C THR A 51 0.28 0.63 19.61
N SER A 52 1.29 -0.24 19.66
CA SER A 52 1.43 -1.40 18.75
C SER A 52 0.31 -2.43 18.88
N ASP A 53 -0.45 -2.42 19.98
CA ASP A 53 -1.64 -3.26 20.17
C ASP A 53 -2.93 -2.64 19.59
N GLY A 54 -2.84 -1.50 18.91
CA GLY A 54 -3.99 -0.86 18.26
C GLY A 54 -4.84 -0.01 19.20
N THR A 55 -4.21 0.69 20.14
CA THR A 55 -4.89 1.62 21.04
C THR A 55 -4.40 3.05 20.83
N VAL A 56 -5.32 3.97 20.57
CA VAL A 56 -5.06 5.41 20.65
C VAL A 56 -5.21 5.86 22.09
N VAL A 57 -4.20 6.51 22.64
CA VAL A 57 -4.17 7.06 24.00
C VAL A 57 -3.79 8.53 23.97
N LEU A 58 -3.99 9.26 25.06
CA LEU A 58 -3.45 10.61 25.18
C LEU A 58 -1.92 10.60 25.07
N GLY A 59 -1.40 11.57 24.30
CA GLY A 59 0.02 11.84 24.17
C GLY A 59 0.51 12.78 25.27
N GLU A 60 1.62 13.46 24.99
CA GLU A 60 2.15 14.51 25.86
C GLU A 60 1.90 15.89 25.24
N GLU A 61 1.81 16.92 26.07
CA GLU A 61 1.69 18.29 25.59
C GLU A 61 3.03 18.77 25.03
N LEU A 62 3.00 19.31 23.80
CA LEU A 62 4.17 19.86 23.12
C LEU A 62 4.09 21.38 23.02
N ASP A 63 5.23 22.05 23.15
CA ASP A 63 5.43 23.46 22.87
C ASP A 63 6.49 23.62 21.78
N ARG A 64 6.06 24.04 20.59
CA ARG A 64 6.93 24.23 19.42
C ARG A 64 7.61 25.59 19.50
N VAL A 65 8.92 25.57 19.69
CA VAL A 65 9.78 26.75 19.76
C VAL A 65 10.55 26.86 18.45
N ALA A 66 10.28 27.93 17.69
CA ALA A 66 11.04 28.22 16.48
C ALA A 66 12.42 28.82 16.83
N PRO A 67 13.48 28.50 16.07
CA PRO A 67 14.74 29.21 16.17
C PRO A 67 14.55 30.70 15.76
N PRO A 68 15.28 31.65 16.37
CA PRO A 68 15.18 33.06 16.00
C PRO A 68 15.60 33.34 14.55
N GLU A 69 16.48 32.51 14.00
CA GLU A 69 16.94 32.55 12.62
C GLU A 69 16.66 31.22 11.90
N PRO A 70 16.51 31.20 10.56
CA PRO A 70 16.31 29.96 9.83
C PRO A 70 17.44 28.95 10.08
N VAL A 71 17.05 27.73 10.46
CA VAL A 71 17.95 26.61 10.70
C VAL A 71 17.47 25.41 9.87
N GLY A 72 18.39 24.80 9.12
CA GLY A 72 18.08 23.58 8.34
C GLY A 72 17.73 22.40 9.25
N SER A 73 18.64 22.05 10.16
CA SER A 73 18.48 20.90 11.07
C SER A 73 19.11 21.15 12.44
N VAL A 74 18.50 20.58 13.48
CA VAL A 74 19.14 20.35 14.78
C VAL A 74 20.02 19.11 14.68
N TRP A 75 21.23 19.16 15.21
CA TRP A 75 22.20 18.05 15.13
C TRP A 75 22.55 17.44 16.47
N SER A 76 22.51 18.24 17.53
CA SER A 76 22.81 17.77 18.88
C SER A 76 21.97 18.52 19.91
N LEU A 77 21.66 17.84 21.00
CA LEU A 77 21.00 18.42 22.18
C LEU A 77 21.80 18.06 23.43
N LEU A 78 21.92 19.00 24.36
CA LEU A 78 22.57 18.80 25.65
C LEU A 78 21.72 19.43 26.76
N ASP A 79 21.21 18.61 27.68
CA ASP A 79 20.57 19.09 28.92
C ASP A 79 21.62 19.72 29.84
N LEU A 80 21.39 20.96 30.27
CA LEU A 80 22.25 21.68 31.21
C LEU A 80 21.90 21.39 32.68
N GLY A 81 20.78 20.70 32.95
CA GLY A 81 20.32 20.36 34.29
C GLY A 81 19.72 21.53 35.09
N ASP A 82 19.84 22.75 34.58
CA ASP A 82 19.23 23.98 35.12
C ASP A 82 17.79 24.21 34.61
N GLY A 83 17.29 23.33 33.73
CA GLY A 83 16.00 23.51 33.05
C GLY A 83 16.14 24.07 31.63
N ALA A 84 17.35 24.26 31.13
CA ALA A 84 17.62 24.61 29.74
C ALA A 84 18.33 23.49 28.97
N VAL A 85 18.13 23.49 27.65
CA VAL A 85 18.80 22.59 26.71
C VAL A 85 19.58 23.43 25.70
N LEU A 86 20.82 23.04 25.42
CA LEU A 86 21.57 23.58 24.29
C LEU A 86 21.32 22.76 23.03
N ALA A 87 21.15 23.43 21.90
CA ALA A 87 20.98 22.79 20.59
C ALA A 87 22.06 23.24 19.62
N GLY A 88 22.88 22.29 19.16
CA GLY A 88 23.83 22.50 18.06
C GLY A 88 23.15 22.37 16.71
N THR A 89 23.46 23.28 15.79
CA THR A 89 22.75 23.39 14.50
C THR A 89 23.69 23.45 13.30
N GLY A 90 23.12 23.31 12.10
CA GLY A 90 23.84 23.24 10.83
C GLY A 90 24.00 24.54 10.04
N VAL A 91 23.83 25.71 10.67
CA VAL A 91 24.02 27.02 10.02
C VAL A 91 25.03 27.82 10.84
N GLU A 92 26.21 28.09 10.27
CA GLU A 92 27.33 28.82 10.92
C GLU A 92 27.77 28.23 12.27
N GLY A 93 27.44 26.96 12.52
CA GLY A 93 27.77 26.30 13.78
C GLY A 93 27.16 27.01 14.99
N ARG A 94 25.96 27.57 14.81
CA ARG A 94 25.21 28.25 15.87
C ARG A 94 24.71 27.24 16.90
N VAL A 95 24.76 27.66 18.16
CA VAL A 95 24.21 26.94 19.31
C VAL A 95 23.13 27.80 19.94
N TYR A 96 21.94 27.23 20.12
CA TYR A 96 20.82 27.90 20.77
C TYR A 96 20.63 27.35 22.17
N ARG A 97 20.26 28.20 23.12
CA ARG A 97 19.75 27.82 24.44
C ARG A 97 18.23 27.89 24.40
N ILE A 98 17.59 26.76 24.71
CA ILE A 98 16.14 26.61 24.79
C ILE A 98 15.76 26.59 26.26
N GLU A 99 15.00 27.58 26.69
CA GLU A 99 14.53 27.72 28.07
C GLU A 99 13.20 28.49 28.08
N ASN A 100 12.26 28.10 28.94
CA ASN A 100 11.01 28.84 29.16
C ASN A 100 10.22 29.19 27.89
N GLY A 101 10.22 28.30 26.88
CA GLY A 101 9.47 28.49 25.63
C GLY A 101 10.14 29.42 24.64
N ARG A 102 11.40 29.79 24.88
CA ARG A 102 12.18 30.66 24.01
C ARG A 102 13.49 29.99 23.63
N ALA A 103 13.85 30.14 22.36
CA ALA A 103 15.20 29.86 21.88
C ALA A 103 15.96 31.18 21.77
N THR A 104 17.19 31.21 22.27
CA THR A 104 18.11 32.35 22.14
C THR A 104 19.48 31.86 21.68
N ARG A 105 20.13 32.60 20.78
CA ARG A 105 21.50 32.29 20.36
C ARG A 105 22.43 32.37 21.57
N TRP A 106 23.22 31.32 21.78
CA TRP A 106 24.07 31.15 22.95
C TRP A 106 25.56 31.14 22.59
N ALA A 107 25.92 30.51 21.48
CA ALA A 107 27.29 30.52 20.95
C ALA A 107 27.28 30.36 19.41
N GLU A 108 28.41 30.66 18.80
CA GLU A 108 28.63 30.50 17.35
C GLU A 108 30.08 30.08 17.11
N THR A 109 30.28 28.95 16.43
CA THR A 109 31.62 28.42 16.16
C THR A 109 32.21 28.86 14.83
N GLY A 110 31.37 29.32 13.89
CA GLY A 110 31.76 29.59 12.50
C GLY A 110 32.04 28.32 11.68
N ALA A 111 31.82 27.13 12.27
CA ALA A 111 31.80 25.87 11.53
C ALA A 111 30.53 25.77 10.67
N VAL A 112 30.40 24.75 9.83
CA VAL A 112 29.13 24.53 9.12
C VAL A 112 28.11 23.97 10.11
N VAL A 113 28.53 22.99 10.92
CA VAL A 113 27.64 22.29 11.85
C VAL A 113 28.29 22.07 13.21
N VAL A 114 27.49 22.17 14.28
CA VAL A 114 27.82 21.63 15.61
C VAL A 114 27.12 20.28 15.78
N THR A 115 27.86 19.21 15.54
CA THR A 115 27.37 17.82 15.48
C THR A 115 27.15 17.19 16.84
N SER A 116 27.89 17.64 17.85
CA SER A 116 27.85 17.06 19.19
C SER A 116 28.26 18.09 20.25
N LEU A 117 27.67 17.94 21.43
CA LEU A 117 27.90 18.79 22.60
C LEU A 117 28.19 17.90 23.81
N ALA A 118 29.16 18.29 24.63
CA ALA A 118 29.48 17.61 25.88
C ALA A 118 29.71 18.62 27.01
N ARG A 119 29.37 18.22 28.24
CA ARG A 119 29.63 18.99 29.46
C ARG A 119 30.80 18.39 30.22
N GLY A 120 31.81 19.20 30.51
CA GLY A 120 32.91 18.86 31.40
C GLY A 120 32.51 18.88 32.88
N GLU A 121 33.36 18.30 33.72
CA GLU A 121 33.15 18.24 35.18
C GLU A 121 33.06 19.63 35.85
N ASP A 122 33.74 20.62 35.28
CA ASP A 122 33.74 22.03 35.71
C ASP A 122 32.53 22.83 35.17
N GLY A 123 31.65 22.18 34.40
CA GLY A 123 30.53 22.83 33.72
C GLY A 123 30.87 23.48 32.37
N SER A 124 32.13 23.41 31.91
CA SER A 124 32.52 23.85 30.58
C SER A 124 31.75 23.07 29.51
N ILE A 125 31.29 23.76 28.47
CA ILE A 125 30.59 23.13 27.34
C ILE A 125 31.54 23.02 26.16
N TYR A 126 31.63 21.82 25.58
CA TYR A 126 32.48 21.51 24.45
C TYR A 126 31.64 21.14 23.24
N ALA A 127 32.11 21.52 22.05
CA ALA A 127 31.43 21.30 20.79
C ALA A 127 32.37 20.60 19.79
N GLY A 128 31.90 19.47 19.26
CA GLY A 128 32.44 18.86 18.04
C GLY A 128 31.85 19.53 16.81
N THR A 129 32.67 19.76 15.79
CA THR A 129 32.25 20.49 14.59
C THR A 129 32.65 19.81 13.29
N LEU A 130 31.96 20.17 12.21
CA LEU A 130 32.33 19.82 10.84
C LEU A 130 32.12 21.01 9.87
N PRO A 131 32.81 20.99 8.70
CA PRO A 131 34.04 20.24 8.46
C PRO A 131 35.21 20.84 9.30
N ASP A 132 36.42 20.30 9.18
CA ASP A 132 37.70 20.77 9.73
C ASP A 132 38.20 20.08 11.03
N GLY A 133 37.47 19.10 11.58
CA GLY A 133 38.00 18.31 12.70
C GLY A 133 38.28 19.11 13.98
N ARG A 134 37.56 20.21 14.21
CA ARG A 134 37.78 21.12 15.34
C ARG A 134 36.88 20.82 16.53
N VAL A 135 37.47 20.97 17.70
CA VAL A 135 36.79 20.90 19.00
C VAL A 135 36.93 22.25 19.69
N TYR A 136 35.80 22.83 20.09
CA TYR A 136 35.74 24.13 20.75
C TYR A 136 35.24 23.98 22.19
N ARG A 137 35.75 24.83 23.09
CA ARG A 137 35.06 25.15 24.35
C ARG A 137 34.22 26.39 24.10
N LEU A 138 32.91 26.25 24.28
CA LEU A 138 31.97 27.34 24.13
C LEU A 138 32.03 28.26 25.35
N VAL A 139 31.91 29.56 25.11
CA VAL A 139 31.93 30.58 26.17
C VAL A 139 30.52 31.17 26.27
N PRO A 140 29.89 31.14 27.46
CA PRO A 140 28.56 31.73 27.64
C PRO A 140 28.53 33.21 27.24
N PRO A 141 27.40 33.72 26.72
CA PRO A 141 27.27 35.12 26.37
C PRO A 141 27.34 36.02 27.62
N ARG A 142 27.84 37.25 27.44
CA ARG A 142 27.82 38.29 28.48
C ARG A 142 26.65 39.22 28.20
N GLY A 143 25.52 38.99 28.86
CA GLY A 143 24.26 39.63 28.48
C GLY A 143 23.83 39.11 27.10
N GLU A 144 23.56 40.02 26.16
CA GLU A 144 23.21 39.65 24.78
C GLU A 144 24.44 39.46 23.87
N GLN A 145 25.64 39.78 24.36
CA GLN A 145 26.86 39.73 23.56
C GLN A 145 27.47 38.31 23.54
N LEU A 146 27.45 37.69 22.36
CA LEU A 146 28.17 36.43 22.12
C LEU A 146 29.67 36.60 22.38
N GLN A 147 30.27 35.54 22.91
CA GLN A 147 31.71 35.46 23.13
C GLN A 147 32.33 34.48 22.14
N ALA A 148 33.56 34.75 21.70
CA ALA A 148 34.26 33.86 20.80
C ALA A 148 34.54 32.52 21.51
N PRO A 149 34.27 31.37 20.87
CA PRO A 149 34.63 30.08 21.43
C PRO A 149 36.15 29.90 21.43
N VAL A 150 36.64 29.10 22.38
CA VAL A 150 38.07 28.80 22.51
C VAL A 150 38.37 27.51 21.78
N LEU A 151 39.29 27.53 20.81
CA LEU A 151 39.76 26.31 20.15
C LEU A 151 40.49 25.43 21.16
N VAL A 152 39.99 24.21 21.37
CA VAL A 152 40.56 23.23 22.31
C VAL A 152 41.47 22.25 21.58
N ALA A 153 41.09 21.85 20.36
CA ALA A 153 41.92 21.00 19.51
C ALA A 153 41.54 21.19 18.03
N GLU A 154 42.53 21.10 17.17
CA GLU A 154 42.36 20.81 15.74
C GLU A 154 42.95 19.41 15.53
N LEU A 155 42.11 18.44 15.19
CA LEU A 155 42.50 17.04 15.12
C LEU A 155 43.17 16.74 13.77
N PRO A 156 44.35 16.11 13.75
CA PRO A 156 45.11 15.86 12.52
C PRO A 156 44.36 14.88 11.62
N ASP A 157 44.29 15.19 10.32
CA ASP A 157 43.66 14.37 9.28
C ASP A 157 42.17 14.05 9.54
N VAL A 158 41.50 14.84 10.37
CA VAL A 158 40.07 14.68 10.68
C VAL A 158 39.26 15.74 9.95
N GLN A 159 38.17 15.30 9.32
CA GLN A 159 37.17 16.21 8.75
C GLN A 159 35.91 16.30 9.61
N HIS A 160 35.56 15.21 10.29
CA HIS A 160 34.31 15.07 11.01
C HIS A 160 34.59 14.72 12.47
N VAL A 161 34.18 15.59 13.40
CA VAL A 161 34.02 15.20 14.81
C VAL A 161 32.55 14.83 15.01
N TRP A 162 32.22 13.55 14.98
CA TRP A 162 30.82 13.10 15.02
C TRP A 162 30.23 13.16 16.43
N SER A 163 30.99 12.69 17.41
CA SER A 163 30.57 12.65 18.80
C SER A 163 31.69 13.12 19.71
N VAL A 164 31.36 13.96 20.69
CA VAL A 164 32.24 14.33 21.81
C VAL A 164 31.62 13.88 23.12
N ALA A 165 32.44 13.40 24.05
CA ALA A 165 31.99 13.04 25.39
C ALA A 165 33.08 13.37 26.42
N TRP A 166 32.69 13.81 27.62
CA TRP A 166 33.61 14.03 28.72
C TRP A 166 33.82 12.74 29.50
N ASP A 167 35.06 12.25 29.55
CA ASP A 167 35.42 11.13 30.40
C ASP A 167 35.92 11.64 31.76
N ALA A 168 35.04 11.60 32.75
CA ALA A 168 35.33 12.06 34.10
C ALA A 168 36.41 11.24 34.83
N ARG A 169 36.67 10.00 34.43
CA ARG A 169 37.71 9.16 35.05
C ARG A 169 39.09 9.50 34.53
N ARG A 170 39.18 9.84 33.24
CA ARG A 170 40.43 10.22 32.56
C ARG A 170 40.68 11.73 32.56
N HIS A 171 39.67 12.54 32.90
CA HIS A 171 39.67 14.01 32.83
C HIS A 171 40.04 14.55 31.44
N VAL A 172 39.46 13.95 30.41
CA VAL A 172 39.69 14.28 28.99
C VAL A 172 38.40 14.25 28.20
N LEU A 173 38.38 14.91 27.05
CA LEU A 173 37.35 14.73 26.03
C LEU A 173 37.71 13.54 25.16
N LEU A 174 36.73 12.69 24.89
CA LEU A 174 36.80 11.69 23.84
C LEU A 174 36.13 12.25 22.59
N CYS A 175 36.74 12.05 21.44
CA CYS A 175 36.24 12.52 20.14
C CYS A 175 36.21 11.36 19.15
N ALA A 176 35.01 10.92 18.76
CA ALA A 176 34.80 9.95 17.70
C ALA A 176 34.76 10.66 16.35
N THR A 177 35.57 10.20 15.40
CA THR A 177 35.87 10.96 14.19
C THR A 177 35.73 10.17 12.89
N GLY A 178 35.85 10.89 11.77
CA GLY A 178 36.13 10.33 10.45
C GLY A 178 36.77 11.36 9.51
N PRO A 179 37.20 10.96 8.29
CA PRO A 179 36.93 9.69 7.62
C PRO A 179 37.93 8.55 7.91
N ASP A 180 38.86 8.75 8.84
CA ASP A 180 39.89 7.77 9.18
C ASP A 180 39.51 6.82 10.33
N GLY A 181 38.32 6.92 10.91
CA GLY A 181 37.89 5.97 11.94
C GLY A 181 38.61 6.05 13.29
N LYS A 182 39.13 7.22 13.66
CA LYS A 182 39.94 7.38 14.89
C LYS A 182 39.14 7.89 16.09
N LEU A 183 39.44 7.35 17.27
CA LEU A 183 39.00 7.88 18.55
C LEU A 183 40.15 8.65 19.19
N PHE A 184 39.96 9.94 19.41
CA PHE A 184 40.94 10.80 20.08
C PHE A 184 40.59 11.01 21.55
N SER A 185 41.60 11.07 22.39
CA SER A 185 41.56 11.69 23.72
C SER A 185 42.16 13.08 23.62
N VAL A 186 41.44 14.09 24.10
CA VAL A 186 41.83 15.49 24.07
C VAL A 186 41.84 16.03 25.49
N ASP A 187 43.02 16.42 25.98
CA ASP A 187 43.15 17.10 27.28
C ASP A 187 42.99 18.63 27.07
N PRO A 188 41.87 19.23 27.47
CA PRO A 188 41.61 20.66 27.22
C PRO A 188 42.49 21.61 28.05
N ARG A 189 43.31 21.08 28.96
CA ARG A 189 44.28 21.86 29.76
C ARG A 189 45.61 22.04 29.02
N ARG A 190 45.88 21.22 28.00
CA ARG A 190 47.06 21.33 27.15
C ARG A 190 46.82 22.32 26.01
N PRO A 191 47.87 22.93 25.44
CA PRO A 191 47.73 23.76 24.24
C PRO A 191 47.08 22.97 23.09
N ALA A 192 46.23 23.64 22.31
CA ALA A 192 45.41 22.97 21.28
C ALA A 192 46.22 22.13 20.27
N ALA A 193 47.43 22.59 19.92
CA ALA A 193 48.32 21.89 19.00
C ALA A 193 48.85 20.54 19.54
N THR A 194 48.81 20.30 20.85
CA THR A 194 49.34 19.09 21.51
C THR A 194 48.33 18.42 22.44
N ALA A 195 47.08 18.87 22.41
CA ALA A 195 46.03 18.40 23.31
C ALA A 195 45.55 16.98 22.98
N ALA A 196 45.62 16.57 21.71
CA ALA A 196 45.02 15.35 21.18
C ALA A 196 46.00 14.16 21.09
N THR A 197 45.51 12.96 21.41
CA THR A 197 46.22 11.67 21.24
C THR A 197 45.24 10.61 20.74
N VAL A 198 45.63 9.78 19.78
CA VAL A 198 44.80 8.66 19.29
C VAL A 198 44.75 7.56 20.34
N LEU A 199 43.54 7.15 20.72
CA LEU A 199 43.30 6.01 21.62
C LEU A 199 42.97 4.73 20.87
N PHE A 200 42.29 4.86 19.73
CA PHE A 200 41.85 3.74 18.92
C PHE A 200 41.78 4.15 17.46
N ASP A 201 42.22 3.23 16.60
CA ASP A 201 42.23 3.33 15.15
C ASP A 201 41.42 2.14 14.62
N SER A 202 40.26 2.46 14.03
CA SER A 202 39.28 1.47 13.57
C SER A 202 39.55 1.05 12.13
N GLU A 203 39.10 -0.15 11.76
CA GLU A 203 39.03 -0.54 10.34
C GLU A 203 37.88 0.18 9.61
N GLU A 204 36.89 0.68 10.35
CA GLU A 204 35.75 1.42 9.81
C GLU A 204 36.07 2.92 9.69
N PRO A 205 35.70 3.59 8.58
CA PRO A 205 36.10 4.98 8.30
C PRO A 205 35.44 6.02 9.22
N HIS A 206 34.32 5.68 9.86
CA HIS A 206 33.61 6.61 10.73
C HIS A 206 33.32 6.00 12.08
N LEU A 207 33.63 6.73 13.15
CA LEU A 207 33.08 6.52 14.48
C LEU A 207 31.96 7.54 14.70
N TYR A 208 30.70 7.13 14.58
CA TYR A 208 29.55 8.03 14.56
C TYR A 208 29.00 8.38 15.95
N SER A 209 29.05 7.43 16.88
CA SER A 209 28.37 7.57 18.18
C SER A 209 29.22 7.01 19.32
N MET A 210 29.00 7.56 20.51
CA MET A 210 29.66 7.09 21.73
C MET A 210 28.69 7.05 22.90
N ALA A 211 28.91 6.09 23.79
CA ALA A 211 28.23 5.98 25.07
C ALA A 211 29.26 5.61 26.16
N LEU A 212 29.22 6.31 27.28
CA LEU A 212 30.12 6.06 28.41
C LEU A 212 29.40 5.24 29.47
N ARG A 213 30.04 4.17 29.94
CA ARG A 213 29.57 3.38 31.08
C ARG A 213 30.16 3.92 32.38
N ASP A 214 29.42 3.72 33.47
CA ASP A 214 29.85 4.14 34.81
C ASP A 214 31.15 3.47 35.26
N ASP A 215 31.45 2.27 34.73
CA ASP A 215 32.68 1.49 34.98
C ASP A 215 33.91 2.01 34.20
N GLY A 216 33.75 3.06 33.39
CA GLY A 216 34.82 3.70 32.61
C GLY A 216 35.07 3.06 31.24
N GLU A 217 34.27 2.07 30.85
CA GLU A 217 34.25 1.55 29.50
C GLU A 217 33.58 2.55 28.53
N VAL A 218 34.24 2.74 27.39
CA VAL A 218 33.73 3.55 26.27
C VAL A 218 33.17 2.61 25.22
N ILE A 219 31.89 2.78 24.90
CA ILE A 219 31.23 2.07 23.80
C ILE A 219 31.19 3.00 22.59
N VAL A 220 31.64 2.50 21.44
CA VAL A 220 31.75 3.29 20.20
C VAL A 220 31.02 2.60 19.08
N GLY A 221 30.18 3.35 18.38
CA GLY A 221 29.44 2.91 17.20
C GLY A 221 30.16 3.40 15.95
N ALA A 222 30.47 2.47 15.06
CA ALA A 222 31.22 2.73 13.83
C ALA A 222 30.42 2.39 12.57
N GLY A 223 30.90 2.87 11.42
CA GLY A 223 30.26 2.65 10.13
C GLY A 223 31.03 3.22 8.95
N GLY A 224 30.37 3.15 7.79
CA GLY A 224 30.90 3.53 6.48
C GLY A 224 31.48 2.37 5.68
N GLY A 225 31.64 1.20 6.31
CA GLY A 225 31.75 -0.11 5.66
C GLY A 225 30.79 -1.11 6.29
N HIS A 226 30.85 -1.25 7.61
CA HIS A 226 29.98 -2.14 8.40
C HIS A 226 29.50 -1.48 9.70
N ALA A 227 28.27 -1.81 10.12
CA ALA A 227 27.78 -1.43 11.43
C ALA A 227 28.47 -2.25 12.54
N VAL A 228 29.46 -1.66 13.22
CA VAL A 228 30.24 -2.30 14.29
C VAL A 228 30.12 -1.54 15.60
N VAL A 229 29.94 -2.27 16.71
CA VAL A 229 29.99 -1.73 18.07
C VAL A 229 31.27 -2.20 18.75
N TYR A 230 32.12 -1.25 19.13
CA TYR A 230 33.36 -1.48 19.86
C TYR A 230 33.21 -1.14 21.34
N GLY A 231 33.99 -1.83 22.18
CA GLY A 231 34.15 -1.53 23.60
C GLY A 231 35.62 -1.31 23.94
N LEU A 232 35.92 -0.21 24.64
CA LEU A 232 37.26 0.14 25.09
C LEU A 232 37.26 0.28 26.61
N GLY A 233 37.89 -0.68 27.30
CA GLY A 233 38.02 -0.64 28.75
C GLY A 233 38.97 0.46 29.24
N VAL A 234 39.13 0.59 30.56
CA VAL A 234 40.03 1.57 31.18
C VAL A 234 41.49 1.43 30.69
N ASN A 235 41.92 0.19 30.41
CA ASN A 235 43.24 -0.14 29.87
C ASN A 235 43.45 0.23 28.39
N GLY A 236 42.41 0.73 27.70
CA GLY A 236 42.48 1.20 26.32
C GLY A 236 42.51 0.11 25.25
N ARG A 237 42.39 -1.18 25.59
CA ARG A 237 42.35 -2.24 24.56
C ARG A 237 40.95 -2.29 23.91
N PRO A 238 40.83 -2.07 22.59
CA PRO A 238 39.55 -2.17 21.89
C PRO A 238 39.15 -3.65 21.71
N ARG A 239 37.85 -3.91 21.76
CA ARG A 239 37.25 -5.18 21.33
C ARG A 239 35.97 -4.93 20.55
N VAL A 240 35.64 -5.82 19.63
CA VAL A 240 34.31 -5.83 19.00
C VAL A 240 33.33 -6.44 20.00
N ILE A 241 32.27 -5.70 20.34
CA ILE A 241 31.16 -6.21 21.15
C ILE A 241 30.14 -6.91 20.26
N ALA A 242 29.78 -6.28 19.14
CA ALA A 242 28.83 -6.83 18.18
C ALA A 242 29.09 -6.29 16.77
N ARG A 243 28.78 -7.12 15.77
CA ARG A 243 28.58 -6.69 14.38
C ARG A 243 27.09 -6.76 14.08
N LEU A 244 26.51 -5.66 13.65
CA LEU A 244 25.08 -5.52 13.40
C LEU A 244 24.81 -5.58 11.90
N GLY A 245 23.56 -5.84 11.52
CA GLY A 245 23.13 -5.62 10.14
C GLY A 245 22.99 -4.13 9.84
N GLY A 246 23.56 -3.68 8.72
CA GLY A 246 23.56 -2.29 8.28
C GLY A 246 24.97 -1.76 8.00
N ASP A 247 25.03 -0.50 7.57
CA ASP A 247 26.25 0.17 7.11
C ASP A 247 26.88 1.04 8.21
N GLU A 248 26.07 1.46 9.19
CA GLU A 248 26.52 2.34 10.27
C GLU A 248 25.80 2.11 11.59
N VAL A 249 26.50 2.38 12.71
CA VAL A 249 25.90 2.52 14.04
C VAL A 249 25.72 4.01 14.37
N LYS A 250 24.56 4.56 14.00
CA LYS A 250 24.29 6.01 14.07
C LYS A 250 24.18 6.56 15.50
N GLY A 251 23.67 5.77 16.43
CA GLY A 251 23.40 6.20 17.80
C GLY A 251 23.50 5.07 18.81
N LEU A 252 23.92 5.40 20.03
CA LEU A 252 24.10 4.47 21.14
C LEU A 252 23.53 5.05 22.44
N ALA A 253 22.99 4.19 23.29
CA ALA A 253 22.69 4.54 24.68
C ALA A 253 22.95 3.35 25.62
N VAL A 254 23.41 3.62 26.85
CA VAL A 254 23.57 2.60 27.89
C VAL A 254 22.22 2.33 28.55
N ALA A 255 21.84 1.05 28.62
CA ALA A 255 20.58 0.58 29.19
C ALA A 255 20.85 -0.44 30.31
N GLY A 256 21.32 0.06 31.47
CA GLY A 256 21.85 -0.81 32.53
C GLY A 256 23.16 -1.46 32.09
N GLU A 257 23.23 -2.79 32.15
CA GLU A 257 24.39 -3.55 31.62
C GLU A 257 24.34 -3.73 30.10
N ASP A 258 23.17 -3.52 29.49
CA ASP A 258 22.98 -3.64 28.05
C ASP A 258 23.33 -2.31 27.35
N VAL A 259 23.51 -2.38 26.03
CA VAL A 259 23.62 -1.22 25.16
C VAL A 259 22.52 -1.29 24.12
N VAL A 260 21.87 -0.17 23.84
CA VAL A 260 20.95 -0.05 22.70
C VAL A 260 21.64 0.70 21.57
N ALA A 261 21.50 0.19 20.36
CA ALA A 261 22.21 0.67 19.19
C ALA A 261 21.26 0.82 18.00
N ILE A 262 21.31 1.99 17.37
CA ILE A 262 20.71 2.19 16.05
C ILE A 262 21.70 1.71 15.00
N ALA A 263 21.27 0.81 14.12
CA ALA A 263 21.99 0.47 12.91
C ALA A 263 21.14 0.74 11.67
N ASN A 264 21.68 1.51 10.72
CA ASN A 264 20.98 1.91 9.50
C ASN A 264 21.61 1.28 8.26
N GLU A 265 20.80 1.08 7.23
CA GLU A 265 21.20 0.63 5.90
C GLU A 265 20.72 1.63 4.85
N PHE A 266 21.58 2.02 3.93
CA PHE A 266 21.26 2.98 2.86
C PHE A 266 21.63 2.41 1.49
N SER A 267 20.78 2.66 0.49
CA SER A 267 21.17 2.35 -0.91
C SER A 267 22.30 3.25 -1.40
N GLU A 268 22.37 4.47 -0.86
CA GLU A 268 23.42 5.45 -1.09
C GLU A 268 23.65 6.19 0.22
N ALA A 269 24.88 6.18 0.73
CA ALA A 269 25.19 6.77 2.03
C ALA A 269 24.97 8.31 1.99
N PRO A 270 24.34 8.90 3.02
CA PRO A 270 24.18 10.35 3.08
C PRO A 270 25.54 11.07 3.10
N GLU A 271 25.74 12.05 2.21
CA GLU A 271 26.96 12.86 2.25
C GLU A 271 26.98 13.82 3.46
N PRO A 272 28.12 13.95 4.16
CA PRO A 272 28.26 14.92 5.23
C PRO A 272 28.22 16.37 4.70
N PRO A 273 27.72 17.33 5.48
CA PRO A 273 27.67 18.74 5.08
C PRO A 273 29.08 19.30 4.80
N ARG A 274 29.25 19.96 3.65
CA ARG A 274 30.51 20.61 3.26
C ARG A 274 30.36 22.13 3.27
N ARG A 275 31.46 22.86 3.48
CA ARG A 275 31.48 24.31 3.22
C ARG A 275 31.23 24.55 1.74
N THR A 276 30.07 25.11 1.40
CA THR A 276 29.80 25.60 0.06
C THR A 276 30.49 26.95 -0.11
N VAL A 277 31.48 27.03 -1.00
CA VAL A 277 32.00 28.33 -1.46
C VAL A 277 30.86 28.98 -2.25
N ALA A 278 30.35 30.11 -1.76
CA ALA A 278 29.26 30.83 -2.42
C ALA A 278 29.68 31.25 -3.84
N GLN A 279 29.37 30.44 -4.84
CA GLN A 279 29.17 30.93 -6.19
C GLN A 279 27.75 31.48 -6.25
N SER A 280 27.67 32.78 -6.42
CA SER A 280 26.47 33.57 -6.60
C SER A 280 25.59 32.95 -7.71
N ARG A 281 24.65 32.09 -7.33
CA ARG A 281 23.51 31.73 -8.16
C ARG A 281 22.30 32.39 -7.54
N THR A 282 21.82 33.43 -8.20
CA THR A 282 20.52 34.05 -7.95
C THR A 282 19.45 32.95 -7.93
N PRO A 283 18.55 32.89 -6.93
CA PRO A 283 17.50 31.90 -6.91
C PRO A 283 16.57 32.17 -8.10
N THR A 284 16.55 31.27 -9.07
CA THR A 284 15.51 31.27 -10.12
C THR A 284 14.31 30.56 -9.52
N ALA A 285 13.19 31.27 -9.38
CA ALA A 285 11.92 30.68 -9.05
C ALA A 285 11.55 29.67 -10.15
N GLY A 286 11.46 28.38 -9.79
CA GLY A 286 11.01 27.31 -10.71
C GLY A 286 12.02 26.19 -11.03
N GLY A 287 13.05 25.95 -10.19
CA GLY A 287 13.90 24.75 -10.29
C GLY A 287 13.29 23.54 -9.54
N PRO A 288 13.52 22.29 -10.01
CA PRO A 288 12.85 21.10 -9.49
C PRO A 288 13.13 20.93 -7.99
N THR A 289 12.07 20.62 -7.24
CA THR A 289 12.13 20.15 -5.85
C THR A 289 13.33 19.23 -5.68
N ALA A 290 14.28 19.61 -4.80
CA ALA A 290 15.41 18.76 -4.45
C ALA A 290 14.86 17.36 -4.18
N ALA A 291 15.35 16.36 -4.93
CA ALA A 291 14.89 15.00 -4.79
C ALA A 291 15.03 14.60 -3.32
N ARG A 292 13.89 14.32 -2.66
CA ARG A 292 13.85 13.86 -1.28
C ARG A 292 14.79 12.65 -1.19
N ALA A 293 15.81 12.71 -0.34
CA ALA A 293 16.72 11.60 -0.13
C ALA A 293 15.88 10.34 0.15
N ARG A 294 16.20 9.22 -0.52
CA ARG A 294 15.46 7.98 -0.30
C ARG A 294 15.60 7.57 1.18
N PRO A 295 14.51 7.23 1.87
CA PRO A 295 14.62 6.77 3.24
C PRO A 295 15.53 5.54 3.31
N GLY A 296 16.53 5.57 4.19
CA GLY A 296 17.27 4.36 4.59
C GLY A 296 16.38 3.43 5.41
N ARG A 297 16.86 2.21 5.68
CA ARG A 297 16.21 1.27 6.59
C ARG A 297 16.82 1.39 7.98
N GLY A 298 15.99 1.37 9.00
CA GLY A 298 16.39 1.53 10.39
C GLY A 298 16.22 0.25 11.20
N ASN A 299 17.22 -0.11 11.99
CA ASN A 299 17.18 -1.22 12.93
C ASN A 299 17.58 -0.76 14.33
N LEU A 300 16.83 -1.16 15.35
CA LEU A 300 17.20 -0.98 16.75
C LEU A 300 17.61 -2.34 17.33
N TYR A 301 18.82 -2.39 17.87
CA TYR A 301 19.34 -3.56 18.57
C TYR A 301 19.50 -3.28 20.06
N ARG A 302 19.26 -4.30 20.87
CA ARG A 302 19.66 -4.38 22.27
C ARG A 302 20.79 -5.41 22.37
N ILE A 303 21.92 -4.99 22.91
CA ILE A 303 23.17 -5.76 22.94
C ILE A 303 23.52 -6.04 24.40
N ARG A 304 23.60 -7.32 24.76
CA ARG A 304 23.95 -7.76 26.12
C ARG A 304 25.46 -7.72 26.34
N PRO A 305 25.95 -7.71 27.60
CA PRO A 305 27.39 -7.81 27.90
C PRO A 305 28.11 -8.98 27.20
N SER A 306 27.39 -10.10 26.99
CA SER A 306 27.90 -11.27 26.25
C SER A 306 28.20 -11.04 24.75
N GLY A 307 27.81 -9.89 24.19
CA GLY A 307 27.85 -9.61 22.75
C GLY A 307 26.60 -10.08 21.98
N LEU A 308 25.66 -10.78 22.64
CA LEU A 308 24.39 -11.15 22.03
C LEU A 308 23.59 -9.90 21.66
N ALA A 309 23.43 -9.67 20.36
CA ALA A 309 22.63 -8.59 19.80
C ALA A 309 21.24 -9.10 19.38
N GLU A 310 20.19 -8.52 19.95
CA GLU A 310 18.80 -8.82 19.66
C GLU A 310 18.16 -7.62 18.95
N ARG A 311 17.58 -7.84 17.77
CA ARG A 311 16.82 -6.78 17.09
C ARG A 311 15.45 -6.63 17.74
N VAL A 312 15.18 -5.47 18.32
CA VAL A 312 13.93 -5.17 19.06
C VAL A 312 12.94 -4.34 18.25
N TYR A 313 13.43 -3.58 17.26
CA TYR A 313 12.58 -2.83 16.32
C TYR A 313 13.26 -2.72 14.95
N ALA A 314 12.47 -2.64 13.89
CA ALA A 314 12.94 -2.42 12.52
C ALA A 314 11.89 -1.65 11.72
N THR A 315 12.33 -0.85 10.76
CA THR A 315 11.48 -0.15 9.80
C THR A 315 12.14 -0.12 8.43
N ALA A 316 11.33 -0.32 7.38
CA ALA A 316 11.76 -0.24 6.00
C ALA A 316 11.56 1.17 5.40
N ASP A 317 10.77 2.02 6.06
CA ASP A 317 10.27 3.29 5.52
C ASP A 317 11.02 4.52 6.06
N SER A 318 11.91 4.32 7.04
CA SER A 318 12.75 5.38 7.61
C SER A 318 14.04 4.81 8.22
N HIS A 319 15.11 5.60 8.19
CA HIS A 319 16.27 5.36 9.03
C HIS A 319 16.01 5.92 10.44
N LEU A 320 16.76 5.44 11.43
CA LEU A 320 16.69 5.96 12.79
C LEU A 320 17.83 6.97 12.99
N SER A 321 17.52 8.11 13.61
CA SER A 321 18.43 9.26 13.66
C SER A 321 19.03 9.50 15.06
N ALA A 322 18.25 9.21 16.10
CA ALA A 322 18.61 9.48 17.49
C ALA A 322 18.00 8.44 18.44
N VAL A 323 18.71 8.11 19.51
CA VAL A 323 18.27 7.15 20.54
C VAL A 323 18.56 7.66 21.94
N GLN A 324 17.65 7.42 22.88
CA GLN A 324 17.88 7.57 24.32
C GLN A 324 17.26 6.41 25.10
N TRP A 325 17.85 6.07 26.24
CA TRP A 325 17.30 5.11 27.19
C TRP A 325 16.60 5.86 28.33
N ASP A 326 15.29 5.66 28.49
CA ASP A 326 14.54 6.13 29.66
C ASP A 326 14.52 5.03 30.73
N ALA A 327 15.41 5.15 31.71
CA ALA A 327 15.49 4.21 32.82
C ALA A 327 14.24 4.19 33.72
N ARG A 328 13.48 5.29 33.79
CA ARG A 328 12.29 5.40 34.65
C ARG A 328 11.14 4.61 34.05
N ARG A 329 10.95 4.70 32.73
CA ARG A 329 9.91 3.97 31.99
C ARG A 329 10.35 2.59 31.51
N ARG A 330 11.67 2.33 31.51
CA ARG A 330 12.31 1.15 30.90
C ARG A 330 11.98 1.03 29.41
N GLU A 331 12.08 2.16 28.71
CA GLU A 331 11.76 2.30 27.30
C GLU A 331 12.91 2.95 26.54
N ILE A 332 12.99 2.66 25.24
CA ILE A 332 13.96 3.21 24.31
C ILE A 332 13.25 4.24 23.45
N TRP A 333 13.69 5.49 23.52
CA TRP A 333 13.14 6.58 22.73
C TRP A 333 13.92 6.72 21.43
N LEU A 334 13.22 6.81 20.30
CA LEU A 334 13.80 6.87 18.96
C LEU A 334 13.28 8.08 18.19
N GLY A 335 14.17 8.80 17.52
CA GLY A 335 13.81 9.74 16.46
C GLY A 335 13.83 9.05 15.10
N LEU A 336 12.80 9.29 14.28
CA LEU A 336 12.81 8.86 12.89
C LEU A 336 13.41 9.94 12.00
N GLY A 337 14.31 9.55 11.10
CA GLY A 337 14.89 10.46 10.12
C GLY A 337 13.93 10.89 9.01
N VAL A 338 12.82 10.17 8.84
CA VAL A 338 11.72 10.50 7.91
C VAL A 338 10.38 10.37 8.61
N GLY A 339 9.49 11.32 8.37
CA GLY A 339 8.10 11.32 8.84
C GLY A 339 7.86 11.94 10.21
N GLY A 340 8.78 12.76 10.74
CA GLY A 340 8.50 13.63 11.88
C GLY A 340 8.10 12.93 13.20
N ARG A 341 8.52 11.68 13.43
CA ARG A 341 8.02 10.88 14.56
C ARG A 341 9.07 10.59 15.64
N VAL A 342 8.59 10.57 16.88
CA VAL A 342 9.29 10.00 18.03
C VAL A 342 8.58 8.72 18.46
N LEU A 343 9.33 7.63 18.55
CA LEU A 343 8.83 6.34 19.02
C LEU A 343 9.34 6.05 20.44
N ALA A 344 8.52 5.37 21.24
CA ALA A 344 8.96 4.66 22.43
C ALA A 344 8.87 3.15 22.16
N VAL A 345 9.96 2.44 22.41
CA VAL A 345 10.08 1.00 22.25
C VAL A 345 10.32 0.36 23.62
N GLY A 346 9.36 -0.42 24.09
CA GLY A 346 9.48 -1.17 25.34
C GLY A 346 10.51 -2.28 25.24
N VAL A 347 11.05 -2.69 26.40
CA VAL A 347 11.94 -3.88 26.48
C VAL A 347 11.26 -5.19 26.05
N ASP A 348 9.92 -5.20 26.04
CA ASP A 348 9.06 -6.28 25.54
C ASP A 348 8.73 -6.16 24.04
N ARG A 349 9.38 -5.21 23.35
CA ARG A 349 9.19 -4.87 21.93
C ARG A 349 7.84 -4.24 21.59
N THR A 350 7.08 -3.78 22.58
CA THR A 350 5.93 -2.90 22.32
C THR A 350 6.43 -1.58 21.73
N VAL A 351 5.72 -1.04 20.73
CA VAL A 351 6.11 0.19 20.05
C VAL A 351 4.98 1.19 20.14
N ARG A 352 5.29 2.44 20.46
CA ARG A 352 4.34 3.54 20.50
C ARG A 352 4.86 4.71 19.67
N VAL A 353 4.02 5.28 18.83
CA VAL A 353 4.26 6.62 18.28
C VAL A 353 3.89 7.62 19.38
N VAL A 354 4.86 8.27 20.00
CA VAL A 354 4.63 9.18 21.16
C VAL A 354 4.45 10.62 20.70
N HIS A 355 5.16 11.01 19.64
CA HIS A 355 5.03 12.33 19.02
C HIS A 355 5.01 12.18 17.49
N ASP A 356 4.16 12.96 16.84
CA ASP A 356 4.02 13.09 15.38
C ASP A 356 3.98 14.60 15.08
N VAL A 357 4.96 15.11 14.34
CA VAL A 357 5.13 16.53 14.04
C VAL A 357 5.28 16.78 12.54
N ASP A 358 5.03 18.01 12.11
CA ASP A 358 4.97 18.36 10.68
C ASP A 358 6.34 18.34 9.98
N GLU A 359 7.44 18.45 10.73
CA GLU A 359 8.79 18.46 10.16
C GLU A 359 9.21 17.10 9.59
N SER A 360 10.15 17.12 8.64
CA SER A 360 10.47 15.92 7.85
C SER A 360 11.08 14.78 8.65
N GLY A 361 11.71 15.07 9.79
CA GLY A 361 12.36 14.09 10.65
C GLY A 361 12.72 14.69 12.01
N VAL A 362 12.81 13.82 13.00
CA VAL A 362 13.34 14.13 14.33
C VAL A 362 14.81 13.71 14.33
N THR A 363 15.73 14.60 14.68
CA THR A 363 17.18 14.36 14.49
C THR A 363 17.99 14.33 15.78
N ALA A 364 17.44 14.86 16.88
CA ALA A 364 18.11 14.85 18.17
C ALA A 364 17.10 14.74 19.31
N LEU A 365 17.47 14.04 20.39
CA LEU A 365 16.63 13.81 21.56
C LEU A 365 17.36 14.25 22.84
N SER A 366 16.62 14.89 23.75
CA SER A 366 16.99 15.13 25.14
C SER A 366 15.72 15.03 26.01
N LEU A 367 15.22 13.81 26.22
CA LEU A 367 13.87 13.55 26.76
C LEU A 367 13.85 12.90 28.14
N THR A 368 15.03 12.57 28.67
CA THR A 368 15.22 11.94 30.00
C THR A 368 15.64 12.92 31.08
N GLY A 369 16.04 14.13 30.68
CA GLY A 369 16.48 15.22 31.53
C GLY A 369 15.34 15.95 32.26
N ARG A 370 15.68 17.05 32.95
CA ARG A 370 14.68 17.91 33.60
C ARG A 370 13.91 18.73 32.58
N ALA A 371 14.61 19.25 31.58
CA ALA A 371 14.01 19.89 30.42
C ALA A 371 13.99 18.88 29.27
N ARG A 372 12.78 18.51 28.84
CA ARG A 372 12.56 17.51 27.80
C ARG A 372 12.39 18.22 26.45
N VAL A 373 13.36 18.04 25.55
CA VAL A 373 13.38 18.67 24.23
C VAL A 373 13.77 17.66 23.15
N PHE A 374 13.15 17.74 21.98
CA PHE A 374 13.66 17.11 20.76
C PHE A 374 13.76 18.14 19.63
N GLY A 375 14.66 17.87 18.67
CA GLY A 375 14.94 18.74 17.54
C GLY A 375 14.63 18.07 16.21
N THR A 376 14.30 18.87 15.19
CA THR A 376 13.87 18.40 13.87
C THR A 376 14.74 18.91 12.72
N ALA A 377 14.44 18.43 11.50
CA ALA A 377 15.08 18.82 10.23
C ALA A 377 14.10 19.43 9.21
N ASP A 378 14.66 19.97 8.13
CA ASP A 378 13.97 20.63 7.00
C ASP A 378 13.02 21.76 7.42
N THR A 379 13.61 22.81 8.00
CA THR A 379 12.96 23.90 8.76
C THR A 379 12.86 23.53 10.23
N ALA A 380 14.04 23.38 10.84
CA ALA A 380 14.20 22.90 12.19
C ALA A 380 13.36 23.69 13.21
N ALA A 381 12.79 22.95 14.15
CA ALA A 381 12.15 23.47 15.35
C ALA A 381 12.68 22.73 16.58
N PHE A 382 12.46 23.33 17.75
CA PHE A 382 12.67 22.69 19.03
C PHE A 382 11.31 22.41 19.65
N TYR A 383 11.03 21.15 19.96
CA TYR A 383 9.80 20.77 20.65
C TYR A 383 10.11 20.51 22.11
N ARG A 384 9.51 21.32 22.99
CA ARG A 384 9.52 21.08 24.43
C ARG A 384 8.38 20.15 24.77
N VAL A 385 8.68 19.09 25.51
CA VAL A 385 7.66 18.22 26.11
C VAL A 385 7.32 18.76 27.48
N LEU A 386 6.06 19.12 27.69
CA LEU A 386 5.59 19.76 28.92
C LEU A 386 5.03 18.71 29.89
N ASP A 387 5.34 18.85 31.18
CA ASP A 387 4.84 17.99 32.24
C ASP A 387 3.41 18.38 32.65
N ARG A 388 2.48 18.35 31.68
CA ARG A 388 1.04 18.54 31.90
C ARG A 388 0.24 17.69 30.92
N ALA A 389 -0.99 17.34 31.31
CA ALA A 389 -1.90 16.62 30.41
C ALA A 389 -2.17 17.45 29.15
N PRO A 390 -2.23 16.82 27.96
CA PRO A 390 -2.55 17.53 26.74
C PRO A 390 -3.97 18.10 26.81
N THR A 391 -4.13 19.31 26.31
CA THR A 391 -5.46 19.93 26.15
C THR A 391 -5.91 19.75 24.70
N GLY A 392 -7.21 19.56 24.44
CA GLY A 392 -7.72 19.52 23.07
C GLY A 392 -7.12 18.44 22.15
N ALA A 393 -6.70 17.30 22.70
CA ALA A 393 -6.15 16.19 21.93
C ALA A 393 -7.18 15.62 20.94
N THR A 394 -6.75 15.37 19.70
CA THR A 394 -7.62 14.85 18.65
C THR A 394 -6.98 13.73 17.86
N TRP A 395 -7.81 12.76 17.47
CA TRP A 395 -7.47 11.72 16.51
C TRP A 395 -8.38 11.85 15.30
N ASN A 396 -7.80 12.02 14.13
CA ASN A 396 -8.54 12.02 12.87
C ASN A 396 -8.30 10.69 12.16
N SER A 397 -9.36 10.02 11.71
CA SER A 397 -9.21 8.78 10.95
C SER A 397 -8.46 9.01 9.64
N LYS A 398 -7.90 7.93 9.07
CA LYS A 398 -7.63 7.89 7.63
C LYS A 398 -8.92 8.17 6.84
N VAL A 399 -8.79 8.51 5.56
CA VAL A 399 -9.96 8.59 4.67
C VAL A 399 -10.59 7.20 4.56
N ILE A 400 -11.90 7.13 4.78
CA ILE A 400 -12.71 5.92 4.62
C ILE A 400 -13.41 6.03 3.27
N ASP A 401 -13.22 5.03 2.40
CA ASP A 401 -13.83 4.92 1.07
C ASP A 401 -15.00 3.94 1.12
N ALA A 402 -16.19 4.38 0.69
CA ALA A 402 -17.37 3.53 0.52
C ALA A 402 -17.40 2.79 -0.83
N GLY A 403 -16.47 3.06 -1.73
CA GLY A 403 -16.38 2.51 -3.10
C GLY A 403 -17.24 3.28 -4.11
N SER A 404 -18.45 3.64 -3.72
CA SER A 404 -19.38 4.51 -4.46
C SER A 404 -19.95 5.60 -3.54
N PRO A 405 -20.63 6.64 -4.06
CA PRO A 405 -21.36 7.57 -3.22
C PRO A 405 -22.29 6.84 -2.25
N ALA A 406 -22.24 7.22 -0.98
CA ALA A 406 -22.97 6.57 0.09
C ALA A 406 -23.58 7.59 1.05
N ARG A 407 -24.70 7.20 1.66
CA ARG A 407 -25.25 7.88 2.83
C ARG A 407 -24.53 7.38 4.08
N TRP A 408 -23.86 8.27 4.79
CA TRP A 408 -23.17 7.95 6.02
C TRP A 408 -24.13 7.80 7.20
N GLY A 409 -23.85 6.82 8.06
CA GLY A 409 -24.68 6.42 9.19
C GLY A 409 -24.02 6.72 10.55
N ALA A 410 -24.21 5.80 11.50
CA ALA A 410 -23.66 5.94 12.84
C ALA A 410 -22.14 5.72 12.89
N VAL A 411 -21.47 6.42 13.80
CA VAL A 411 -20.12 6.11 14.27
C VAL A 411 -20.24 5.42 15.63
N ARG A 412 -19.61 4.25 15.76
CA ARG A 412 -19.45 3.52 17.01
C ARG A 412 -17.99 3.45 17.36
N SER A 413 -17.68 3.49 18.65
CA SER A 413 -16.32 3.34 19.13
C SER A 413 -16.24 2.35 20.29
N ARG A 414 -15.09 1.70 20.39
CA ARG A 414 -14.73 0.86 21.53
C ARG A 414 -13.59 1.55 22.27
N GLY A 415 -13.77 1.83 23.55
CA GLY A 415 -12.79 2.61 24.31
C GLY A 415 -13.27 2.96 25.72
N VAL A 416 -12.45 3.72 26.43
CA VAL A 416 -12.81 4.37 27.70
C VAL A 416 -12.63 5.87 27.49
N GLY A 417 -13.61 6.67 27.89
CA GLY A 417 -13.59 8.12 27.72
C GLY A 417 -14.82 8.67 27.01
N ALA A 418 -15.22 9.89 27.39
CA ALA A 418 -16.32 10.61 26.77
C ALA A 418 -15.81 11.39 25.55
N PHE A 419 -15.65 10.72 24.42
CA PHE A 419 -15.21 11.34 23.17
C PHE A 419 -16.30 12.22 22.56
N SER A 420 -15.95 13.41 22.09
CA SER A 420 -16.83 14.17 21.19
C SER A 420 -16.42 13.88 19.74
N TRP A 421 -17.39 13.56 18.89
CA TRP A 421 -17.14 13.16 17.52
C TRP A 421 -17.57 14.23 16.52
N GLU A 422 -16.77 14.37 15.47
CA GLU A 422 -17.09 15.16 14.28
C GLU A 422 -16.84 14.33 13.02
N SER A 423 -17.48 14.71 11.92
CA SER A 423 -17.24 14.13 10.60
C SER A 423 -17.10 15.19 9.53
N ARG A 424 -16.43 14.84 8.44
CA ARG A 424 -16.48 15.56 7.16
C ARG A 424 -16.48 14.56 6.02
N ALA A 425 -17.01 14.96 4.87
CA ALA A 425 -17.16 14.06 3.74
C ALA A 425 -16.93 14.78 2.40
N GLY A 426 -16.58 14.02 1.36
CA GLY A 426 -16.28 14.55 0.02
C GLY A 426 -16.16 13.47 -1.05
N ASN A 427 -16.03 13.89 -2.30
CA ASN A 427 -15.92 12.99 -3.46
C ASN A 427 -14.51 12.93 -4.08
N ALA A 428 -13.55 13.67 -3.52
CA ALA A 428 -12.13 13.54 -3.83
C ALA A 428 -11.44 12.60 -2.83
N GLU A 429 -10.56 11.71 -3.29
CA GLU A 429 -9.86 10.73 -2.44
C GLU A 429 -9.03 11.40 -1.32
N HIS A 430 -8.41 12.55 -1.63
CA HIS A 430 -7.66 13.35 -0.67
C HIS A 430 -8.48 14.57 -0.26
N PRO A 431 -8.57 14.91 1.04
CA PRO A 431 -9.30 16.09 1.49
C PRO A 431 -8.75 17.38 0.88
N ASP A 432 -9.61 18.11 0.18
CA ASP A 432 -9.32 19.38 -0.46
C ASP A 432 -10.39 20.43 -0.13
N ALA A 433 -10.40 21.56 -0.84
CA ALA A 433 -11.37 22.64 -0.62
C ALA A 433 -12.83 22.27 -0.97
N THR A 434 -13.07 21.13 -1.62
CA THR A 434 -14.41 20.65 -2.01
C THR A 434 -15.07 19.78 -0.94
N TRP A 435 -14.30 19.32 0.05
CA TRP A 435 -14.82 18.57 1.19
C TRP A 435 -15.66 19.45 2.11
N SER A 436 -16.64 18.86 2.78
CA SER A 436 -17.43 19.56 3.79
C SER A 436 -16.53 20.04 4.95
N ALA A 437 -16.98 21.07 5.65
CA ALA A 437 -16.38 21.41 6.95
C ALA A 437 -16.55 20.23 7.93
N TRP A 438 -15.74 20.24 8.98
CA TRP A 438 -15.95 19.34 10.11
C TRP A 438 -17.20 19.74 10.89
N GLU A 439 -18.09 18.79 11.11
CA GLU A 439 -19.36 19.01 11.82
C GLU A 439 -19.54 17.98 12.93
N PRO A 440 -20.10 18.36 14.10
CA PRO A 440 -20.40 17.42 15.17
C PRO A 440 -21.40 16.35 14.73
N LEU A 441 -21.21 15.12 15.22
CA LEU A 441 -22.19 14.06 15.01
C LEU A 441 -23.48 14.36 15.77
N GLU A 442 -24.64 14.15 15.12
CA GLU A 442 -25.93 14.29 15.77
C GLU A 442 -26.08 13.25 16.88
N GLY A 443 -26.52 13.71 18.06
CA GLY A 443 -26.61 12.87 19.25
C GLY A 443 -25.27 12.26 19.68
N GLY A 444 -24.14 12.79 19.17
CA GLY A 444 -22.80 12.27 19.39
C GLY A 444 -22.46 10.98 18.61
N VAL A 445 -23.32 10.57 17.67
CA VAL A 445 -23.20 9.25 17.00
C VAL A 445 -23.47 9.32 15.50
N THR A 446 -24.46 10.08 15.04
CA THR A 446 -24.94 10.00 13.65
C THR A 446 -24.21 11.01 12.77
N VAL A 447 -23.67 10.56 11.64
CA VAL A 447 -23.05 11.44 10.63
C VAL A 447 -24.12 12.29 9.94
N ARG A 448 -23.89 13.60 9.90
CA ARG A 448 -24.70 14.58 9.17
C ARG A 448 -24.04 15.12 7.91
N SER A 449 -22.77 14.77 7.70
CA SER A 449 -22.03 15.13 6.49
C SER A 449 -22.77 14.65 5.23
N PRO A 450 -22.66 15.37 4.09
CA PRO A 450 -23.37 15.03 2.86
C PRO A 450 -23.11 13.61 2.37
N SER A 451 -24.04 13.07 1.57
CA SER A 451 -23.78 11.83 0.81
C SER A 451 -22.57 12.02 -0.09
N SER A 452 -21.64 11.08 -0.04
CA SER A 452 -20.38 11.14 -0.77
C SER A 452 -19.70 9.78 -0.78
N ARG A 453 -18.65 9.62 -1.60
CA ARG A 453 -17.85 8.39 -1.61
C ARG A 453 -16.89 8.28 -0.41
N TYR A 454 -16.36 9.41 0.07
CA TYR A 454 -15.36 9.41 1.13
C TYR A 454 -15.83 10.14 2.38
N VAL A 455 -15.43 9.65 3.56
CA VAL A 455 -15.64 10.28 4.87
C VAL A 455 -14.38 10.25 5.73
N GLN A 456 -14.26 11.21 6.63
CA GLN A 456 -13.36 11.13 7.79
C GLN A 456 -14.14 11.41 9.07
N VAL A 457 -13.71 10.77 10.15
CA VAL A 457 -14.22 11.01 11.50
C VAL A 457 -13.10 11.51 12.39
N ARG A 458 -13.44 12.41 13.32
CA ARG A 458 -12.52 12.98 14.30
C ARG A 458 -13.04 12.73 15.70
N ALA A 459 -12.21 12.11 16.54
CA ALA A 459 -12.44 12.00 17.96
C ALA A 459 -11.69 13.12 18.67
N ARG A 460 -12.38 13.93 19.49
CA ARG A 460 -11.71 14.76 20.49
C ARG A 460 -11.74 14.04 21.82
N PHE A 461 -10.57 13.90 22.42
CA PHE A 461 -10.41 13.20 23.69
C PHE A 461 -10.82 14.14 24.84
N PRO A 462 -11.44 13.60 25.90
CA PRO A 462 -11.67 14.36 27.11
C PRO A 462 -10.34 14.71 27.78
N THR A 463 -10.34 15.76 28.60
CA THR A 463 -9.17 16.10 29.43
C THR A 463 -9.00 15.05 30.53
N GLY A 464 -7.91 14.29 30.54
CA GLY A 464 -7.59 13.31 31.59
C GLY A 464 -6.96 12.02 31.06
N ALA A 465 -5.99 11.45 31.79
CA ALA A 465 -5.05 10.42 31.30
C ALA A 465 -5.67 9.06 30.91
N ASP A 466 -6.89 8.75 31.35
CA ASP A 466 -7.46 7.40 31.23
C ASP A 466 -8.26 7.18 29.93
N ALA A 467 -8.32 8.19 29.06
CA ALA A 467 -9.03 8.09 27.80
C ALA A 467 -8.25 7.24 26.78
N VAL A 468 -8.89 6.17 26.30
CA VAL A 468 -8.32 5.24 25.32
C VAL A 468 -9.35 4.87 24.26
N LEU A 469 -8.96 4.89 22.98
CA LEU A 469 -9.77 4.51 21.84
C LEU A 469 -9.15 3.29 21.17
N ARG A 470 -9.90 2.17 21.09
CA ARG A 470 -9.43 0.87 20.59
C ARG A 470 -10.02 0.46 19.25
N ALA A 471 -11.16 1.02 18.88
CA ALA A 471 -11.77 0.78 17.58
C ALA A 471 -12.76 1.88 17.23
N VAL A 472 -12.93 2.12 15.94
CA VAL A 472 -13.97 2.99 15.38
C VAL A 472 -14.64 2.28 14.23
N THR A 473 -15.95 2.19 14.24
CA THR A 473 -16.76 1.62 13.17
C THR A 473 -17.68 2.70 12.62
N VAL A 474 -17.58 2.96 11.32
CA VAL A 474 -18.46 3.89 10.60
C VAL A 474 -19.40 3.08 9.72
N PHE A 475 -20.70 3.21 9.94
CA PHE A 475 -21.74 2.56 9.13
C PHE A 475 -22.12 3.46 7.96
N TYR A 476 -22.46 2.86 6.81
CA TYR A 476 -22.89 3.59 5.62
C TYR A 476 -23.78 2.73 4.73
N LEU A 477 -24.57 3.39 3.87
CA LEU A 477 -25.41 2.75 2.87
C LEU A 477 -24.99 3.29 1.48
N PRO A 478 -24.31 2.48 0.66
CA PRO A 478 -24.00 2.85 -0.73
C PRO A 478 -25.27 3.19 -1.52
N GLU A 479 -25.16 4.10 -2.47
CA GLU A 479 -26.21 4.32 -3.47
C GLU A 479 -26.27 3.10 -4.40
N ASN A 480 -27.49 2.60 -4.62
CA ASN A 480 -27.74 1.47 -5.52
C ASN A 480 -27.38 1.85 -6.96
N GLN A 481 -26.67 0.98 -7.68
CA GLN A 481 -26.25 1.20 -9.05
C GLN A 481 -26.96 0.26 -9.99
N ARG A 482 -27.54 0.82 -11.06
CA ARG A 482 -28.26 0.01 -12.04
C ARG A 482 -27.31 -0.95 -12.77
N ALA A 483 -27.63 -2.24 -12.73
CA ALA A 483 -27.04 -3.22 -13.63
C ALA A 483 -27.53 -3.01 -15.07
N VAL A 484 -26.63 -3.09 -16.04
CA VAL A 484 -26.93 -2.82 -17.47
C VAL A 484 -26.66 -4.05 -18.32
N VAL A 485 -27.64 -4.47 -19.11
CA VAL A 485 -27.49 -5.57 -20.07
C VAL A 485 -26.85 -5.03 -21.35
N THR A 486 -25.56 -5.29 -21.51
CA THR A 486 -24.75 -4.74 -22.61
C THR A 486 -24.92 -5.50 -23.92
N GLU A 487 -25.09 -6.82 -23.83
CA GLU A 487 -25.27 -7.71 -24.98
C GLU A 487 -26.42 -8.69 -24.73
N LEU A 488 -27.19 -8.97 -25.78
CA LEU A 488 -28.16 -10.06 -25.82
C LEU A 488 -28.09 -10.71 -27.20
N SER A 489 -27.77 -12.00 -27.23
CA SER A 489 -27.72 -12.80 -28.44
C SER A 489 -28.60 -14.03 -28.32
N ALA A 490 -29.11 -14.45 -29.46
CA ALA A 490 -29.70 -15.77 -29.64
C ALA A 490 -28.89 -16.47 -30.72
N SER A 491 -28.44 -17.66 -30.41
CA SER A 491 -27.71 -18.49 -31.36
C SER A 491 -28.24 -19.90 -31.32
N GLN A 492 -28.03 -20.60 -32.41
CA GLN A 492 -28.41 -22.00 -32.46
C GLN A 492 -27.32 -22.84 -31.77
N PRO A 493 -27.70 -23.85 -30.96
CA PRO A 493 -26.73 -24.69 -30.25
C PRO A 493 -25.87 -25.48 -31.25
N GLU A 494 -24.57 -25.61 -30.98
CA GLU A 494 -23.66 -26.37 -31.85
C GLU A 494 -24.10 -27.83 -31.98
N THR A 495 -24.37 -28.29 -33.20
CA THR A 495 -24.71 -29.68 -33.51
C THR A 495 -23.52 -30.41 -34.11
N LYS A 496 -23.27 -31.66 -33.67
CA LYS A 496 -22.30 -32.53 -34.32
C LYS A 496 -22.83 -33.02 -35.67
N ALA A 497 -21.94 -33.21 -36.63
CA ALA A 497 -22.30 -33.67 -37.97
C ALA A 497 -23.03 -35.03 -37.90
N GLY A 498 -24.32 -35.05 -38.28
CA GLY A 498 -25.13 -36.26 -38.37
C GLY A 498 -26.22 -36.43 -37.31
N GLU A 499 -26.37 -35.51 -36.35
CA GLU A 499 -27.47 -35.50 -35.38
C GLU A 499 -28.63 -34.59 -35.86
N THR A 500 -29.87 -35.04 -35.67
CA THR A 500 -31.06 -34.20 -35.86
C THR A 500 -31.07 -33.11 -34.77
N ARG A 501 -31.08 -31.85 -35.18
CA ARG A 501 -30.98 -30.72 -34.26
C ARG A 501 -32.24 -30.57 -33.41
N ALA A 502 -32.06 -30.23 -32.14
CA ALA A 502 -33.18 -29.88 -31.27
C ALA A 502 -33.75 -28.50 -31.67
N GLN A 503 -35.08 -28.37 -31.68
CA GLN A 503 -35.82 -27.11 -31.91
C GLN A 503 -35.66 -26.18 -30.70
N VAL A 504 -34.42 -25.72 -30.49
CA VAL A 504 -33.99 -24.94 -29.34
C VAL A 504 -33.04 -23.83 -29.79
N LEU A 505 -33.27 -22.61 -29.31
CA LEU A 505 -32.35 -21.48 -29.42
C LEU A 505 -31.67 -21.23 -28.07
N LYS A 506 -30.36 -21.02 -28.09
CA LYS A 506 -29.60 -20.60 -26.91
C LYS A 506 -29.60 -19.08 -26.82
N LEU A 507 -30.23 -18.57 -25.77
CA LEU A 507 -30.18 -17.16 -25.39
C LEU A 507 -29.02 -16.94 -24.43
N ALA A 508 -28.23 -15.90 -24.65
CA ALA A 508 -27.16 -15.50 -23.76
C ALA A 508 -27.05 -13.97 -23.70
N TRP A 509 -26.77 -13.44 -22.50
CA TRP A 509 -26.57 -12.00 -22.31
C TRP A 509 -25.36 -11.70 -21.44
N LYS A 510 -24.85 -10.49 -21.58
CA LYS A 510 -23.81 -9.93 -20.70
C LYS A 510 -24.40 -8.79 -19.90
N VAL A 511 -23.98 -8.68 -18.65
CA VAL A 511 -24.40 -7.65 -17.73
C VAL A 511 -23.19 -6.97 -17.11
N GLU A 512 -23.20 -5.66 -17.05
CA GLU A 512 -22.33 -4.87 -16.18
C GLU A 512 -23.09 -4.59 -14.89
N ASN A 513 -22.59 -5.09 -13.76
CA ASN A 513 -23.19 -4.88 -12.45
C ASN A 513 -22.17 -4.22 -11.48
N PRO A 514 -22.15 -2.88 -11.34
CA PRO A 514 -21.11 -2.16 -10.62
C PRO A 514 -21.03 -2.44 -9.11
N ASP A 515 -22.15 -2.71 -8.44
CA ASP A 515 -22.20 -3.01 -7.01
C ASP A 515 -22.28 -4.52 -6.71
N ASN A 516 -22.35 -5.34 -7.76
CA ASN A 516 -22.30 -6.80 -7.71
C ASN A 516 -23.42 -7.40 -6.85
N ASP A 517 -24.58 -6.77 -6.88
CA ASP A 517 -25.78 -7.25 -6.22
C ASP A 517 -26.46 -8.44 -6.94
N GLY A 518 -27.46 -9.03 -6.28
CA GLY A 518 -28.19 -10.19 -6.80
C GLY A 518 -29.22 -9.80 -7.85
N LEU A 519 -29.03 -10.25 -9.09
CA LEU A 519 -29.94 -9.99 -10.21
C LEU A 519 -30.92 -11.12 -10.50
N ARG A 520 -32.12 -10.75 -10.93
CA ARG A 520 -33.14 -11.62 -11.49
C ARG A 520 -33.43 -11.23 -12.94
N TYR A 521 -33.50 -12.22 -13.81
CA TYR A 521 -33.81 -12.03 -15.23
C TYR A 521 -35.17 -12.60 -15.57
N ARG A 522 -35.97 -11.80 -16.27
CA ARG A 522 -37.21 -12.24 -16.92
C ARG A 522 -37.04 -12.13 -18.43
N LEU A 523 -37.54 -13.13 -19.13
CA LEU A 523 -37.37 -13.25 -20.56
C LEU A 523 -38.73 -13.14 -21.25
N TYR A 524 -38.79 -12.34 -22.31
CA TYR A 524 -39.96 -12.18 -23.14
C TYR A 524 -39.62 -12.35 -24.62
N PHE A 525 -40.59 -12.71 -25.44
CA PHE A 525 -40.44 -12.80 -26.88
C PHE A 525 -41.65 -12.23 -27.62
N ARG A 526 -41.46 -11.84 -28.88
CA ARG A 526 -42.52 -11.47 -29.82
C ARG A 526 -42.08 -11.73 -31.26
N GLY A 527 -43.02 -11.91 -32.17
CA GLY A 527 -42.73 -11.93 -33.61
C GLY A 527 -42.18 -10.57 -34.06
N ASP A 528 -41.32 -10.56 -35.07
CA ASP A 528 -40.78 -9.33 -35.65
C ASP A 528 -41.90 -8.61 -36.41
N GLY A 529 -42.48 -7.58 -35.77
CA GLY A 529 -43.68 -6.86 -36.23
C GLY A 529 -44.84 -6.88 -35.24
N ASP A 530 -44.87 -7.85 -34.31
CA ASP A 530 -45.85 -7.90 -33.23
C ASP A 530 -45.60 -6.77 -32.22
N GLN A 531 -46.66 -6.30 -31.56
CA GLN A 531 -46.55 -5.31 -30.46
C GLN A 531 -46.56 -5.96 -29.06
N THR A 532 -47.06 -7.19 -28.95
CA THR A 532 -47.28 -7.84 -27.65
C THR A 532 -46.12 -8.77 -27.30
N TRP A 533 -45.46 -8.47 -26.18
CA TRP A 533 -44.48 -9.34 -25.55
C TRP A 533 -45.15 -10.50 -24.80
N ARG A 534 -44.60 -11.70 -24.96
CA ARG A 534 -45.07 -12.95 -24.32
C ARG A 534 -43.95 -13.48 -23.43
N GLY A 535 -44.28 -13.89 -22.21
CA GLY A 535 -43.28 -14.45 -21.28
C GLY A 535 -42.74 -15.79 -21.77
N LEU A 536 -41.42 -15.97 -21.69
CA LEU A 536 -40.75 -17.26 -21.96
C LEU A 536 -40.76 -18.19 -20.75
N LEU A 537 -40.81 -17.61 -19.56
CA LEU A 537 -40.86 -18.32 -18.27
C LEU A 537 -42.30 -18.37 -17.76
N ARG A 538 -42.59 -19.30 -16.84
CA ARG A 538 -43.92 -19.31 -16.21
C ARG A 538 -44.08 -18.07 -15.34
N ASN A 539 -45.33 -17.69 -15.09
CA ASN A 539 -45.63 -16.57 -14.19
C ASN A 539 -44.93 -16.79 -12.84
N GLN A 540 -44.21 -15.77 -12.36
CA GLN A 540 -43.42 -15.78 -11.12
C GLN A 540 -42.11 -16.60 -11.16
N GLU A 541 -41.69 -17.12 -12.32
CA GLU A 541 -40.34 -17.66 -12.50
C GLU A 541 -39.36 -16.55 -12.94
N TRP A 542 -38.10 -16.70 -12.53
CA TRP A 542 -36.99 -15.83 -12.94
C TRP A 542 -35.72 -16.67 -13.05
N LEU A 543 -34.74 -16.16 -13.78
CA LEU A 543 -33.41 -16.75 -13.89
C LEU A 543 -32.41 -15.94 -13.06
N THR A 544 -31.37 -16.62 -12.58
CA THR A 544 -30.17 -15.99 -12.02
C THR A 544 -28.93 -16.21 -12.91
N ALA A 545 -29.00 -17.18 -13.83
CA ALA A 545 -27.99 -17.39 -14.85
C ALA A 545 -28.18 -16.43 -16.02
N THR A 546 -27.09 -16.09 -16.73
CA THR A 546 -27.11 -15.20 -17.89
C THR A 546 -27.29 -15.93 -19.23
N SER A 547 -27.88 -17.12 -19.20
CA SER A 547 -28.23 -17.89 -20.40
C SER A 547 -29.48 -18.73 -20.19
N TYR A 548 -30.17 -19.04 -21.29
CA TYR A 548 -31.40 -19.82 -21.30
C TYR A 548 -31.56 -20.59 -22.60
N GLU A 549 -32.03 -21.83 -22.53
CA GLU A 549 -32.36 -22.66 -23.70
C GLU A 549 -33.85 -22.55 -23.98
N TRP A 550 -34.19 -21.89 -25.09
CA TRP A 550 -35.57 -21.62 -25.51
C TRP A 550 -36.04 -22.65 -26.54
N SER A 551 -37.01 -23.49 -26.16
CA SER A 551 -37.68 -24.39 -27.10
C SER A 551 -38.59 -23.62 -28.08
N THR A 552 -38.38 -23.84 -29.38
CA THR A 552 -39.11 -23.18 -30.48
C THR A 552 -40.18 -24.06 -31.13
N GLU A 553 -40.34 -25.31 -30.69
CA GLU A 553 -41.27 -26.30 -31.29
C GLU A 553 -42.71 -25.80 -31.42
N GLY A 554 -43.20 -25.06 -30.43
CA GLY A 554 -44.57 -24.54 -30.38
C GLY A 554 -44.79 -23.23 -31.13
N LEU A 555 -43.79 -22.71 -31.84
CA LEU A 555 -43.84 -21.40 -32.48
C LEU A 555 -44.02 -21.52 -34.00
N ALA A 556 -44.74 -20.55 -34.56
CA ALA A 556 -44.78 -20.38 -36.02
C ALA A 556 -43.40 -19.95 -36.52
N GLU A 557 -43.02 -20.41 -37.70
CA GLU A 557 -41.75 -20.03 -38.32
C GLU A 557 -41.73 -18.55 -38.71
N GLY A 558 -40.56 -17.93 -38.59
CA GLY A 558 -40.38 -16.52 -38.90
C GLY A 558 -39.36 -15.83 -37.99
N TRP A 559 -39.30 -14.51 -38.11
CA TRP A 559 -38.40 -13.68 -37.32
C TRP A 559 -39.01 -13.32 -35.98
N TYR A 560 -38.22 -13.40 -34.92
CA TYR A 560 -38.60 -13.07 -33.55
C TYR A 560 -37.61 -12.11 -32.91
N ARG A 561 -38.05 -11.40 -31.87
CA ARG A 561 -37.18 -10.66 -30.97
C ARG A 561 -37.36 -11.17 -29.55
N VAL A 562 -36.26 -11.16 -28.82
CA VAL A 562 -36.20 -11.56 -27.42
C VAL A 562 -35.84 -10.34 -26.58
N GLU A 563 -36.44 -10.23 -25.40
CA GLU A 563 -36.17 -9.19 -24.41
C GLU A 563 -35.70 -9.83 -23.11
N VAL A 564 -34.65 -9.28 -22.53
CA VAL A 564 -34.19 -9.56 -21.17
C VAL A 564 -34.53 -8.35 -20.31
N ASP A 565 -35.32 -8.55 -19.25
CA ASP A 565 -35.54 -7.62 -18.15
C ASP A 565 -34.69 -8.06 -16.96
N ALA A 566 -33.61 -7.34 -16.69
CA ALA A 566 -32.70 -7.54 -15.57
C ALA A 566 -33.10 -6.63 -14.41
N SER A 567 -33.32 -7.19 -13.22
CA SER A 567 -33.75 -6.45 -12.03
C SER A 567 -32.99 -6.87 -10.79
N ASP A 568 -32.63 -5.90 -9.95
CA ASP A 568 -31.98 -6.08 -8.65
C ASP A 568 -32.98 -6.27 -7.47
N GLU A 569 -34.25 -6.53 -7.77
CA GLU A 569 -35.35 -6.63 -6.79
C GLU A 569 -35.16 -7.68 -5.69
N SER A 570 -34.18 -8.57 -5.83
CA SER A 570 -33.83 -9.55 -4.80
C SER A 570 -32.90 -8.99 -3.73
N ALA A 571 -32.19 -7.91 -4.06
CA ALA A 571 -31.13 -7.29 -3.28
C ALA A 571 -31.53 -5.94 -2.68
N ASN A 572 -32.61 -5.34 -3.18
CA ASN A 572 -33.02 -3.98 -2.86
C ASN A 572 -34.50 -3.89 -2.41
N PRO A 573 -34.84 -2.97 -1.50
CA PRO A 573 -36.23 -2.66 -1.21
C PRO A 573 -36.94 -2.02 -2.41
N ASP A 574 -38.27 -2.15 -2.49
CA ASP A 574 -39.10 -1.76 -3.65
C ASP A 574 -38.85 -0.33 -4.16
N ASP A 575 -38.50 0.61 -3.27
CA ASP A 575 -38.24 2.02 -3.60
C ASP A 575 -36.82 2.30 -4.13
N ALA A 576 -35.91 1.33 -4.02
CA ALA A 576 -34.54 1.40 -4.51
C ALA A 576 -34.28 0.46 -5.70
N VAL A 577 -35.24 -0.38 -6.09
CA VAL A 577 -35.09 -1.34 -7.20
C VAL A 577 -34.81 -0.62 -8.51
N THR A 578 -33.77 -1.07 -9.21
CA THR A 578 -33.47 -0.68 -10.58
C THR A 578 -33.69 -1.86 -11.54
N ARG A 579 -33.94 -1.50 -12.80
CA ARG A 579 -34.17 -2.46 -13.89
C ARG A 579 -33.50 -1.98 -15.16
N ASP A 580 -33.02 -2.90 -15.97
CA ASP A 580 -32.58 -2.61 -17.33
C ASP A 580 -33.17 -3.63 -18.30
N VAL A 581 -33.55 -3.14 -19.47
CA VAL A 581 -34.26 -3.93 -20.49
C VAL A 581 -33.49 -3.87 -21.79
N ARG A 582 -33.14 -5.04 -22.33
CA ARG A 582 -32.43 -5.17 -23.61
C ARG A 582 -33.19 -6.08 -24.56
N VAL A 583 -33.45 -5.57 -25.76
CA VAL A 583 -34.04 -6.32 -26.87
C VAL A 583 -32.95 -6.78 -27.83
N SER A 584 -33.06 -8.02 -28.31
CA SER A 584 -32.16 -8.64 -29.28
C SER A 584 -32.33 -8.08 -30.70
N GLU A 585 -31.37 -8.36 -31.56
CA GLU A 585 -31.58 -8.35 -33.01
C GLU A 585 -32.63 -9.42 -33.41
N PRO A 586 -33.23 -9.33 -34.62
CA PRO A 586 -34.12 -10.38 -35.13
C PRO A 586 -33.43 -11.75 -35.13
N VAL A 587 -34.15 -12.77 -34.70
CA VAL A 587 -33.70 -14.15 -34.65
C VAL A 587 -34.65 -14.99 -35.49
N LEU A 588 -34.12 -15.79 -36.40
CA LEU A 588 -34.91 -16.69 -37.21
C LEU A 588 -35.29 -17.92 -36.41
N VAL A 589 -36.58 -18.21 -36.32
CA VAL A 589 -37.12 -19.49 -35.86
C VAL A 589 -37.56 -20.28 -37.08
N ASP A 590 -36.84 -21.36 -37.34
CA ASP A 590 -37.10 -22.29 -38.44
C ASP A 590 -36.94 -23.72 -37.90
N ASN A 591 -38.05 -24.45 -37.91
CA ASN A 591 -38.15 -25.78 -37.32
C ASN A 591 -38.33 -26.88 -38.39
N THR A 592 -38.42 -26.51 -39.66
CA THR A 592 -38.73 -27.42 -40.77
C THR A 592 -37.45 -27.79 -41.49
N PRO A 593 -37.15 -29.09 -41.65
CA PRO A 593 -36.03 -29.51 -42.49
C PRO A 593 -36.29 -29.26 -43.98
N PRO A 594 -35.24 -28.95 -44.76
CA PRO A 594 -35.38 -28.73 -46.20
C PRO A 594 -35.88 -30.00 -46.90
N THR A 595 -36.76 -29.84 -47.89
CA THR A 595 -37.22 -30.97 -48.71
C THR A 595 -36.23 -31.23 -49.84
N VAL A 596 -35.73 -32.46 -49.93
CA VAL A 596 -34.77 -32.87 -50.96
C VAL A 596 -35.43 -33.80 -51.96
N THR A 597 -35.27 -33.51 -53.25
CA THR A 597 -35.61 -34.43 -54.34
C THR A 597 -34.35 -34.72 -55.15
N ALA A 598 -34.16 -35.98 -55.54
CA ALA A 598 -32.97 -36.38 -56.30
C ALA A 598 -33.31 -37.50 -57.29
N ARG A 599 -32.56 -37.54 -58.39
CA ARG A 599 -32.62 -38.59 -59.41
C ARG A 599 -31.21 -38.91 -59.90
N VAL A 600 -30.99 -40.15 -60.33
CA VAL A 600 -29.73 -40.59 -60.90
C VAL A 600 -29.90 -40.78 -62.41
N GLU A 601 -29.04 -40.13 -63.18
CA GLU A 601 -29.00 -40.20 -64.64
C GLU A 601 -27.58 -40.60 -65.07
N GLY A 602 -27.41 -41.88 -65.43
CA GLY A 602 -26.09 -42.44 -65.74
C GLY A 602 -25.18 -42.44 -64.52
N ASP A 603 -24.05 -41.73 -64.60
CA ASP A 603 -23.08 -41.55 -63.51
C ASP A 603 -23.24 -40.24 -62.74
N ARG A 604 -24.35 -39.51 -62.96
CA ARG A 604 -24.64 -38.21 -62.31
C ARG A 604 -25.89 -38.27 -61.45
N VAL A 605 -25.87 -37.49 -60.37
CA VAL A 605 -27.04 -37.16 -59.56
C VAL A 605 -27.45 -35.73 -59.87
N ARG A 606 -28.76 -35.52 -60.06
CA ARG A 606 -29.37 -34.19 -60.16
C ARG A 606 -30.60 -34.14 -59.26
N GLY A 607 -30.85 -32.98 -58.69
CA GLY A 607 -31.98 -32.80 -57.80
C GLY A 607 -32.23 -31.34 -57.48
N GLU A 608 -33.18 -31.15 -56.57
CA GLU A 608 -33.58 -29.85 -56.06
C GLU A 608 -33.80 -29.97 -54.57
N VAL A 609 -33.39 -28.93 -53.85
CA VAL A 609 -33.67 -28.75 -52.43
C VAL A 609 -34.44 -27.46 -52.24
N GLU A 610 -35.45 -27.50 -51.37
CA GLU A 610 -36.26 -26.33 -51.04
C GLU A 610 -36.47 -26.25 -49.53
N ASP A 611 -36.28 -25.06 -48.97
CA ASP A 611 -36.63 -24.70 -47.61
C ASP A 611 -37.63 -23.52 -47.58
N GLY A 612 -38.50 -23.51 -46.58
CA GLY A 612 -39.55 -22.49 -46.45
C GLY A 612 -39.09 -21.20 -45.80
N ALA A 613 -38.16 -21.26 -44.85
CA ALA A 613 -37.88 -20.18 -43.91
C ALA A 613 -36.43 -19.68 -43.96
N SER A 614 -35.46 -20.57 -44.23
CA SER A 614 -34.04 -20.26 -44.28
C SER A 614 -33.40 -20.62 -45.63
N VAL A 615 -32.18 -20.14 -45.89
CA VAL A 615 -31.45 -20.44 -47.13
C VAL A 615 -30.75 -21.79 -47.02
N VAL A 616 -30.56 -22.48 -48.14
CA VAL A 616 -29.81 -23.75 -48.15
C VAL A 616 -28.33 -23.45 -48.12
N LEU A 617 -27.56 -24.06 -47.20
CA LEU A 617 -26.12 -23.82 -47.07
C LEU A 617 -25.26 -25.01 -47.51
N ARG A 618 -25.79 -26.23 -47.51
CA ARG A 618 -25.02 -27.43 -47.85
C ARG A 618 -25.88 -28.51 -48.48
N VAL A 619 -25.38 -29.15 -49.53
CA VAL A 619 -25.95 -30.38 -50.11
C VAL A 619 -24.84 -31.43 -50.22
N GLU A 620 -25.11 -32.65 -49.80
CA GLU A 620 -24.12 -33.74 -49.78
C GLU A 620 -24.74 -35.06 -50.24
N VAL A 621 -23.90 -35.93 -50.79
CA VAL A 621 -24.30 -37.26 -51.28
C VAL A 621 -23.44 -38.37 -50.69
N SER A 622 -24.05 -39.53 -50.43
CA SER A 622 -23.39 -40.75 -49.97
C SER A 622 -23.98 -41.98 -50.69
N VAL A 623 -23.15 -42.98 -50.98
CA VAL A 623 -23.58 -44.27 -51.56
C VAL A 623 -23.48 -45.35 -50.49
N ASP A 624 -24.56 -46.11 -50.30
CA ASP A 624 -24.67 -47.23 -49.35
C ASP A 624 -24.21 -46.89 -47.91
N GLY A 625 -24.39 -45.65 -47.49
CA GLY A 625 -23.98 -45.17 -46.16
C GLY A 625 -22.47 -44.91 -46.01
N GLY A 626 -21.74 -44.78 -47.11
CA GLY A 626 -20.34 -44.38 -47.14
C GLY A 626 -20.09 -42.90 -46.82
N GLU A 627 -18.88 -42.43 -47.14
CA GLU A 627 -18.45 -41.04 -46.90
C GLU A 627 -19.37 -40.03 -47.64
N TRP A 628 -19.79 -38.98 -46.92
CA TRP A 628 -20.55 -37.86 -47.47
C TRP A 628 -19.65 -36.95 -48.30
N ARG A 629 -20.11 -36.60 -49.50
CA ARG A 629 -19.40 -35.71 -50.42
C ARG A 629 -20.27 -34.54 -50.81
N ALA A 630 -19.72 -33.32 -50.75
CA ALA A 630 -20.44 -32.11 -51.11
C ALA A 630 -20.82 -32.08 -52.60
N LEU A 631 -22.04 -31.64 -52.87
CA LEU A 631 -22.54 -31.27 -54.20
C LEU A 631 -22.53 -29.74 -54.32
N ARG A 632 -22.47 -29.24 -55.55
CA ARG A 632 -22.59 -27.81 -55.84
C ARG A 632 -23.99 -27.51 -56.37
N ALA A 633 -24.44 -26.27 -56.14
CA ALA A 633 -25.59 -25.72 -56.81
C ALA A 633 -25.36 -25.63 -58.33
N ASP A 634 -26.45 -25.57 -59.09
CA ASP A 634 -26.44 -25.45 -60.55
C ASP A 634 -25.81 -24.12 -61.02
N ASP A 635 -25.92 -23.05 -60.22
CA ASP A 635 -25.31 -21.74 -60.48
C ASP A 635 -23.92 -21.54 -59.80
N GLY A 636 -23.56 -22.47 -58.91
CA GLY A 636 -22.26 -22.57 -58.27
C GLY A 636 -22.20 -22.13 -56.80
N VAL A 637 -23.27 -21.56 -56.23
CA VAL A 637 -23.33 -21.11 -54.81
C VAL A 637 -24.64 -21.58 -54.19
N LEU A 638 -24.64 -21.95 -52.91
CA LEU A 638 -25.86 -22.29 -52.17
C LEU A 638 -26.22 -21.08 -51.30
N ASP A 639 -27.13 -20.23 -51.77
CA ASP A 639 -27.55 -18.99 -51.09
C ASP A 639 -29.04 -18.65 -51.23
N GLU A 640 -29.82 -19.47 -51.95
CA GLU A 640 -31.26 -19.34 -52.07
C GLU A 640 -32.02 -20.36 -51.19
N ARG A 641 -33.32 -20.11 -51.02
CA ARG A 641 -34.23 -21.05 -50.34
C ARG A 641 -34.55 -22.28 -51.18
N ARG A 642 -34.44 -22.16 -52.51
CA ARG A 642 -34.70 -23.24 -53.47
C ARG A 642 -33.49 -23.34 -54.38
N GLU A 643 -32.83 -24.49 -54.34
CA GLU A 643 -31.55 -24.69 -55.02
C GLU A 643 -31.60 -25.96 -55.88
N GLY A 644 -31.24 -25.81 -57.15
CA GLY A 644 -30.95 -26.94 -58.03
C GLY A 644 -29.52 -27.41 -57.80
N PHE A 645 -29.29 -28.72 -57.76
CA PHE A 645 -27.94 -29.27 -57.62
C PHE A 645 -27.66 -30.39 -58.61
N ALA A 646 -26.39 -30.51 -59.02
CA ALA A 646 -25.92 -31.61 -59.84
C ALA A 646 -24.48 -32.00 -59.49
N GLY A 647 -24.17 -33.30 -59.60
CA GLY A 647 -22.80 -33.78 -59.42
C GLY A 647 -22.62 -35.23 -59.84
N ALA A 648 -21.39 -35.73 -59.71
CA ALA A 648 -21.08 -37.12 -60.01
C ALA A 648 -21.50 -38.04 -58.86
N VAL A 649 -22.05 -39.20 -59.19
CA VAL A 649 -22.31 -40.25 -58.21
C VAL A 649 -20.96 -40.82 -57.73
N PRO A 650 -20.71 -40.90 -56.41
CA PRO A 650 -19.46 -41.47 -55.88
C PRO A 650 -19.23 -42.90 -56.39
N ALA A 651 -18.20 -43.10 -57.21
CA ALA A 651 -17.95 -44.37 -57.91
C ALA A 651 -16.79 -45.20 -57.33
N ALA A 652 -16.01 -44.62 -56.41
CA ALA A 652 -14.84 -45.25 -55.81
C ALA A 652 -15.25 -46.34 -54.82
N GLY A 653 -14.81 -47.58 -55.04
CA GLY A 653 -15.09 -48.72 -54.15
C GLY A 653 -16.50 -49.33 -54.27
N VAL A 654 -17.37 -48.77 -55.11
CA VAL A 654 -18.73 -49.28 -55.35
C VAL A 654 -18.72 -50.40 -56.39
N ARG A 655 -19.34 -51.55 -56.11
CA ARG A 655 -19.40 -52.70 -57.04
C ARG A 655 -20.43 -52.48 -58.15
N ALA A 656 -20.55 -53.41 -59.11
CA ALA A 656 -21.67 -53.42 -60.05
C ALA A 656 -22.88 -54.07 -59.38
N GLY A 657 -24.07 -53.46 -59.48
CA GLY A 657 -25.25 -53.90 -58.75
C GLY A 657 -26.25 -52.78 -58.46
N GLU A 658 -27.27 -53.09 -57.66
CA GLU A 658 -28.20 -52.10 -57.12
C GLU A 658 -27.60 -51.44 -55.88
N HIS A 659 -27.69 -50.10 -55.83
CA HIS A 659 -27.13 -49.27 -54.78
C HIS A 659 -28.15 -48.21 -54.34
N VAL A 660 -27.97 -47.71 -53.10
CA VAL A 660 -28.78 -46.60 -52.56
C VAL A 660 -27.91 -45.36 -52.47
N LEU A 661 -28.30 -44.33 -53.22
CA LEU A 661 -27.76 -42.98 -53.11
C LEU A 661 -28.57 -42.20 -52.08
N SER A 662 -27.95 -41.71 -51.02
CA SER A 662 -28.57 -40.77 -50.08
C SER A 662 -28.08 -39.36 -50.39
N VAL A 663 -29.00 -38.42 -50.56
CA VAL A 663 -28.71 -36.99 -50.67
C VAL A 663 -29.27 -36.30 -49.44
N ARG A 664 -28.45 -35.50 -48.75
CA ARG A 664 -28.90 -34.67 -47.64
C ARG A 664 -28.63 -33.21 -47.92
N ALA A 665 -29.48 -32.33 -47.41
CA ALA A 665 -29.25 -30.90 -47.44
C ALA A 665 -29.40 -30.29 -46.05
N ALA A 666 -28.64 -29.24 -45.77
CA ALA A 666 -28.70 -28.47 -44.54
C ALA A 666 -28.93 -27.00 -44.86
N ASP A 667 -29.82 -26.36 -44.11
CA ASP A 667 -30.16 -24.95 -44.25
C ASP A 667 -29.34 -24.06 -43.29
N GLU A 668 -29.58 -22.75 -43.32
CA GLU A 668 -28.95 -21.76 -42.44
C GLU A 668 -29.38 -21.95 -40.98
N ALA A 669 -30.59 -22.46 -40.77
CA ALA A 669 -31.06 -22.84 -39.45
C ALA A 669 -30.46 -24.18 -38.94
N GLY A 670 -29.65 -24.85 -39.76
CA GLY A 670 -29.03 -26.14 -39.52
C GLY A 670 -29.99 -27.32 -39.42
N ASN A 671 -31.22 -27.21 -39.94
CA ASN A 671 -32.10 -28.37 -40.12
C ASN A 671 -31.57 -29.23 -41.30
N VAL A 672 -31.79 -30.54 -41.24
CA VAL A 672 -31.27 -31.48 -42.26
C VAL A 672 -32.36 -32.35 -42.85
N GLY A 673 -32.59 -32.18 -44.15
CA GLY A 673 -33.43 -33.06 -44.96
C GLY A 673 -32.62 -34.15 -45.63
N THR A 674 -33.20 -35.34 -45.85
CA THR A 674 -32.53 -36.44 -46.57
C THR A 674 -33.50 -37.16 -47.50
N ALA A 675 -33.02 -37.48 -48.71
CA ALA A 675 -33.73 -38.28 -49.70
C ALA A 675 -32.87 -39.48 -50.15
N GLY A 676 -33.52 -40.61 -50.38
CA GLY A 676 -32.89 -41.82 -50.90
C GLY A 676 -33.33 -42.14 -52.32
N VAL A 677 -32.38 -42.46 -53.19
CA VAL A 677 -32.62 -42.85 -54.59
C VAL A 677 -31.95 -44.19 -54.85
N ARG A 678 -32.71 -45.15 -55.37
CA ARG A 678 -32.15 -46.43 -55.84
C ARG A 678 -31.66 -46.27 -57.27
N TYR A 679 -30.45 -46.76 -57.54
CA TYR A 679 -29.89 -46.78 -58.89
C TYR A 679 -29.11 -48.08 -59.11
N ARG A 680 -28.84 -48.39 -60.38
CA ARG A 680 -28.05 -49.56 -60.77
C ARG A 680 -26.82 -49.10 -61.53
N ARG A 681 -25.65 -49.55 -61.10
CA ARG A 681 -24.35 -49.22 -61.71
C ARG A 681 -23.96 -50.21 -62.80
#